data_AF-A0A0L0C677-F1
#
_entry.id   AF-A0A0L0C677-F1
#
_cell.length_a   1.000
_cell.length_b   1.000
_cell.length_c   1.000
_cell.angle_alpha   90.00
_cell.angle_beta   90.00
_cell.angle_gamma   90.00
#
_symmetry.space_group_name_H-M   'P 1'
#
loop_
_entity.id
_entity.type
_entity.pdbx_description
1 polymer ?
#
loop_
_entity_poly.entity_id
_entity_poly.type
_entity_poly.pdbx_seq_one_letter_code
_entity_poly.pdbx_strand_id
1 'polypeptide(L)'
;MAFLLKQEYNGGNLHLSSVVVRQRLRGGMDVATSEDSFSMSDHPEEEYYGRSKQYKLLRRLLKYGQLLVMTICWLTFTYFLMANEEIEYEAITLSVPPGKEGLIVGINQKVIASSLCLRLYGPFTKTTFRFDELQSSHFESPFLWIKLQQVEEDNSIKIVKSILHLHLSEQHNGEWQDIIMVEKIIEDVTLDNGKYQLNFMSNFNGTIPLQVAYQFSMVSKKTGLILGLLLLLIIYIAIMFELVHRTLAGVICSTLAVGIIAAVHLRPTLQIIFNIWGNIDTIMLFFGASLIIELLAETGLQDYLAAVSYELSNGHIWPMLHCILLTSCLLSNVFDGILLVLFIAPICLRLCEIMQLDCTPVLSCLIIAINVGSTLTPISSISNNLISNSPFLTNHQIQFTEFIVHMLPATLLTLAQSYIHLRLQFLDSTKMRNFEPFQQRRLKRLINVWRRASLRMGDYTWDESLARQTVDRRIVNLRKRLKRLGKMPEKPTGFEENVQNLRASYPIKNTTLVIICLLALLITLLFSILSRIDQPIKISKGWIAILSALLALSLSNYEDIEGMLTRIDWSTMLFFVTLSIIMQVLITLGLLENIGLLLEHFIINVAEEHRLTVAILSIIWISAILTTFIDNVPVADMMMRIIGTLSLNHHINIPIMPLVWSLALGCTLGGNGSIVGAFANIACAGVASCHGYKLTFFGYLKIGFFVMLGNVVVASCYLLTVHVGFRWH
;
A
#
# COMPACT_ATOMS: atom_id res chain seq x y z
N MET A 1 42.96 2.53 8.73
CA MET A 1 42.23 3.32 7.71
C MET A 1 42.66 4.80 7.62
N ALA A 2 43.84 5.19 8.14
CA ALA A 2 44.38 6.55 8.03
C ALA A 2 45.73 6.62 7.28
N PHE A 3 46.14 5.53 6.62
CA PHE A 3 47.42 5.42 5.90
C PHE A 3 47.26 5.16 4.39
N LEU A 4 46.03 5.00 3.89
CA LEU A 4 45.75 4.77 2.46
C LEU A 4 45.31 6.03 1.68
N LEU A 5 45.10 7.17 2.35
CA LEU A 5 44.69 8.42 1.68
C LEU A 5 45.85 9.34 1.29
N LYS A 6 47.12 8.90 1.46
CA LYS A 6 48.30 9.73 1.18
C LYS A 6 49.09 9.31 -0.06
N GLN A 7 48.63 8.31 -0.82
CA GLN A 7 49.36 7.77 -1.98
C GLN A 7 48.68 7.95 -3.35
N GLU A 8 47.43 8.39 -3.43
CA GLU A 8 46.76 8.65 -4.72
C GLU A 8 46.91 10.09 -5.25
N TYR A 9 47.73 10.93 -4.61
CA TYR A 9 47.90 12.33 -5.03
C TYR A 9 49.06 12.58 -6.01
N ASN A 10 49.78 11.54 -6.47
CA ASN A 10 50.86 11.70 -7.45
C ASN A 10 50.80 10.62 -8.55
N GLY A 11 50.26 11.00 -9.70
CA GLY A 11 50.48 10.32 -10.98
C GLY A 11 49.32 9.45 -11.46
N GLY A 12 48.58 9.94 -12.46
CA GLY A 12 47.68 9.09 -13.26
C GLY A 12 46.41 9.80 -13.71
N ASN A 13 46.36 10.14 -15.00
CA ASN A 13 45.17 10.63 -15.70
C ASN A 13 43.93 9.79 -15.40
N LEU A 14 42.89 10.41 -14.84
CA LEU A 14 41.53 9.85 -14.77
C LEU A 14 40.55 10.79 -15.48
N HIS A 15 40.49 10.60 -16.80
CA HIS A 15 39.38 11.01 -17.65
C HIS A 15 38.13 10.22 -17.27
N LEU A 16 37.23 10.71 -16.39
CA LEU A 16 35.84 10.17 -16.38
C LEU A 16 34.73 11.03 -15.75
N SER A 17 34.94 12.30 -15.40
CA SER A 17 33.85 13.16 -14.87
C SER A 17 33.69 14.53 -15.55
N SER A 18 34.49 14.83 -16.58
CA SER A 18 34.49 16.14 -17.26
C SER A 18 33.73 16.17 -18.61
N VAL A 19 33.19 15.04 -19.07
CA VAL A 19 32.51 14.94 -20.37
C VAL A 19 31.03 15.38 -20.30
N VAL A 20 30.34 15.11 -19.19
CA VAL A 20 28.89 15.39 -19.08
C VAL A 20 28.57 16.89 -18.93
N VAL A 21 29.50 17.69 -18.41
CA VAL A 21 29.31 19.15 -18.27
C VAL A 21 29.75 19.91 -19.53
N ARG A 22 30.68 19.37 -20.32
CA ARG A 22 31.21 20.05 -21.52
C ARG A 22 30.29 19.98 -22.75
N GLN A 23 29.37 19.02 -22.85
CA GLN A 23 28.50 18.88 -24.02
C GLN A 23 27.31 19.86 -24.10
N ARG A 24 26.99 20.63 -23.05
CA ARG A 24 25.88 21.62 -23.07
C ARG A 24 26.29 23.08 -23.28
N LEU A 25 27.57 23.38 -23.48
CA LEU A 25 28.10 24.75 -23.53
C LEU A 25 28.60 25.21 -24.91
N ARG A 26 28.34 24.48 -26.00
CA ARG A 26 28.55 24.99 -27.36
C ARG A 26 27.27 25.63 -27.90
N GLY A 27 27.10 26.89 -27.54
CA GLY A 27 26.15 27.82 -28.15
C GLY A 27 26.72 29.21 -27.97
N GLY A 28 27.69 29.57 -28.82
CA GLY A 28 28.36 30.86 -28.78
C GLY A 28 27.38 32.00 -29.01
N MET A 29 27.45 33.01 -28.14
CA MET A 29 27.14 34.39 -28.49
C MET A 29 28.16 35.26 -27.76
N ASP A 30 28.86 36.04 -28.57
CA ASP A 30 29.91 36.94 -28.15
C ASP A 30 29.40 37.99 -27.15
N VAL A 31 30.28 38.27 -26.20
CA VAL A 31 30.08 39.24 -25.13
C VAL A 31 30.21 40.64 -25.73
N ALA A 32 29.10 41.31 -25.96
CA ALA A 32 29.09 42.77 -26.04
C ALA A 32 29.13 43.33 -24.61
N THR A 33 30.30 43.84 -24.23
CA THR A 33 30.49 44.69 -23.06
C THR A 33 29.76 46.01 -23.28
N SER A 34 28.70 46.27 -22.52
CA SER A 34 28.29 47.64 -22.22
C SER A 34 28.12 47.76 -20.70
N GLU A 35 29.06 48.51 -20.11
CA GLU A 35 28.93 49.09 -18.79
C GLU A 35 27.68 49.96 -18.79
N ASP A 36 26.70 49.61 -17.98
CA ASP A 36 25.72 50.58 -17.48
C ASP A 36 25.45 50.22 -16.02
N SER A 37 26.09 51.01 -15.16
CA SER A 37 25.84 51.10 -13.74
C SER A 37 24.48 51.76 -13.54
N PHE A 38 23.47 50.96 -13.17
CA PHE A 38 22.22 51.51 -12.64
C PHE A 38 22.06 51.11 -11.19
N SER A 39 22.10 52.15 -10.36
CA SER A 39 21.84 52.18 -8.93
C SER A 39 20.53 51.46 -8.61
N MET A 40 20.60 50.62 -7.60
CA MET A 40 19.48 49.83 -7.09
C MET A 40 19.01 50.49 -5.80
N SER A 41 18.12 51.47 -5.91
CA SER A 41 17.33 51.99 -4.80
C SER A 41 15.84 51.89 -5.15
N ASP A 42 15.06 51.58 -4.12
CA ASP A 42 13.60 51.58 -4.06
C ASP A 42 12.89 50.32 -4.59
N HIS A 43 12.73 49.34 -3.69
CA HIS A 43 11.41 48.88 -3.23
C HIS A 43 11.52 47.96 -1.99
N PRO A 44 10.52 48.01 -1.09
CA PRO A 44 10.57 47.40 0.23
C PRO A 44 10.17 45.92 0.17
N GLU A 45 11.14 45.02 0.01
CA GLU A 45 10.96 43.58 0.30
C GLU A 45 12.20 43.02 1.04
N GLU A 46 12.78 43.80 1.94
CA GLU A 46 13.93 43.42 2.77
C GLU A 46 13.55 42.75 4.11
N GLU A 47 12.39 42.09 4.20
CA GLU A 47 11.89 41.55 5.46
C GLU A 47 11.99 40.01 5.62
N TYR A 48 12.93 39.33 4.93
CA TYR A 48 13.04 37.87 5.05
C TYR A 48 14.45 37.27 5.17
N TYR A 49 15.43 38.02 5.66
CA TYR A 49 16.75 37.47 6.00
C TYR A 49 17.23 37.83 7.41
N GLY A 50 16.54 37.23 8.39
CA GLY A 50 16.99 37.11 9.76
C GLY A 50 16.50 35.81 10.40
N ARG A 51 16.62 34.65 9.73
CA ARG A 51 16.31 33.38 10.42
C ARG A 51 17.30 33.21 11.57
N SER A 52 16.81 33.38 12.81
CA SER A 52 17.61 33.44 14.03
C SER A 52 18.59 32.27 14.12
N LYS A 53 19.75 32.48 14.76
CA LYS A 53 20.69 31.39 15.11
C LYS A 53 19.96 30.20 15.73
N GLN A 54 18.89 30.46 16.52
CA GLN A 54 18.05 29.45 17.15
C GLN A 54 17.33 28.56 16.12
N TYR A 55 16.78 29.09 15.03
CA TYR A 55 16.14 28.25 13.99
C TYR A 55 17.15 27.35 13.27
N LYS A 56 18.36 27.86 12.99
CA LYS A 56 19.44 27.05 12.40
C LYS A 56 19.94 25.97 13.36
N LEU A 57 20.05 26.30 14.65
CA LEU A 57 20.41 25.36 15.71
C LEU A 57 19.33 24.29 15.88
N LEU A 58 18.07 24.69 15.98
CA LEU A 58 16.91 23.79 16.08
C LEU A 58 16.84 22.83 14.90
N ARG A 59 17.06 23.31 13.67
CA ARG A 59 17.09 22.46 12.48
C ARG A 59 18.25 21.46 12.49
N ARG A 60 19.43 21.87 12.98
CA ARG A 60 20.58 20.96 13.15
C ARG A 60 20.28 19.92 14.23
N LEU A 61 19.75 20.34 15.39
CA LEU A 61 19.33 19.46 16.47
C LEU A 61 18.27 18.46 16.01
N LEU A 62 17.25 18.91 15.27
CA LEU A 62 16.25 18.03 14.67
C LEU A 62 16.88 17.02 13.72
N LYS A 63 17.82 17.45 12.86
CA LYS A 63 18.51 16.54 11.93
C LYS A 63 19.37 15.51 12.66
N TYR A 64 20.12 15.91 13.69
CA TYR A 64 20.92 14.99 14.50
C TYR A 64 20.04 14.07 15.34
N GLY A 65 18.93 14.56 15.88
CA GLY A 65 17.92 13.75 16.57
C GLY A 65 17.32 12.69 15.66
N GLN A 66 16.95 13.06 14.43
CA GLN A 66 16.49 12.11 13.40
C GLN A 66 17.54 11.03 13.12
N LEU A 67 18.79 11.41 12.88
CA LEU A 67 19.88 10.45 12.64
C LEU A 67 20.10 9.52 13.83
N LEU A 68 20.08 10.05 15.06
CA LEU A 68 20.24 9.28 16.29
C LEU A 68 19.12 8.25 16.45
N VAL A 69 17.87 8.65 16.25
CA VAL A 69 16.71 7.73 16.27
C VAL A 69 16.89 6.63 15.23
N MET A 70 17.28 6.97 13.99
CA MET A 70 17.47 5.96 12.95
C MET A 70 18.62 5.00 13.27
N THR A 71 19.72 5.49 13.85
CA THR A 71 20.82 4.62 14.31
C THR A 71 20.40 3.72 15.46
N ILE A 72 19.58 4.20 16.40
CA ILE A 72 19.06 3.39 17.50
C ILE A 72 18.16 2.28 16.95
N CYS A 73 17.19 2.63 16.09
CA CYS A 73 16.29 1.64 15.47
C CYS A 73 17.08 0.57 14.70
N TRP A 74 18.11 0.98 13.96
CA TRP A 74 18.98 0.07 13.23
C TRP A 74 19.76 -0.84 14.18
N LEU A 75 20.40 -0.28 15.22
CA LEU A 75 21.14 -1.06 16.22
C LEU A 75 20.25 -2.07 16.94
N THR A 76 19.04 -1.67 17.37
CA THR A 76 18.08 -2.57 18.02
C THR A 76 17.67 -3.71 17.11
N PHE A 77 17.35 -3.41 15.85
CA PHE A 77 17.01 -4.42 14.85
C PHE A 77 18.17 -5.41 14.63
N THR A 78 19.37 -4.90 14.40
CA THR A 78 20.55 -5.74 14.13
C THR A 78 20.88 -6.64 15.31
N TYR A 79 20.77 -6.12 16.54
CA TYR A 79 21.01 -6.90 17.74
C TYR A 79 20.04 -8.08 17.84
N PHE A 80 18.72 -7.84 17.71
CA PHE A 80 17.73 -8.91 17.82
C PHE A 80 17.78 -9.92 16.67
N LEU A 81 18.17 -9.48 15.47
CA LEU A 81 18.32 -10.40 14.34
C LEU A 81 19.58 -11.27 14.47
N MET A 82 20.66 -10.75 15.05
CA MET A 82 21.88 -11.51 15.32
C MET A 82 21.75 -12.42 16.55
N ALA A 83 20.98 -12.00 17.55
CA ALA A 83 20.84 -12.74 18.81
C ALA A 83 19.91 -13.96 18.70
N ASN A 84 19.03 -13.98 17.70
CA ASN A 84 18.00 -15.02 17.55
C ASN A 84 18.20 -15.84 16.28
N GLU A 85 18.13 -17.15 16.42
CA GLU A 85 18.18 -18.10 15.29
C GLU A 85 16.89 -18.03 14.45
N GLU A 86 16.98 -18.44 13.18
CA GLU A 86 15.81 -18.52 12.31
C GLU A 86 14.88 -19.63 12.79
N ILE A 87 13.57 -19.44 12.65
CA ILE A 87 12.62 -20.52 12.95
C ILE A 87 12.78 -21.62 11.89
N GLU A 88 13.34 -22.75 12.30
CA GLU A 88 13.14 -24.03 11.63
C GLU A 88 11.98 -24.75 12.34
N TYR A 89 10.88 -24.99 11.63
CA TYR A 89 9.79 -25.80 12.17
C TYR A 89 10.25 -27.26 12.12
N GLU A 90 10.79 -27.76 13.23
CA GLU A 90 10.95 -29.20 13.42
C GLU A 90 9.55 -29.82 13.50
N ALA A 91 9.08 -30.29 12.36
CA ALA A 91 7.75 -30.83 12.22
C ALA A 91 7.78 -32.33 12.53
N ILE A 92 7.15 -32.71 13.63
CA ILE A 92 7.07 -34.10 14.09
C ILE A 92 5.89 -34.75 13.39
N THR A 93 6.14 -35.83 12.65
CA THR A 93 5.07 -36.67 12.10
C THR A 93 4.59 -37.67 13.15
N LEU A 94 3.29 -37.66 13.38
CA LEU A 94 2.58 -38.42 14.41
C LEU A 94 1.43 -39.19 13.75
N SER A 95 1.11 -40.36 14.29
CA SER A 95 -0.09 -41.12 13.95
C SER A 95 -0.88 -41.33 15.23
N VAL A 96 -2.03 -40.68 15.35
CA VAL A 96 -2.86 -40.77 16.56
C VAL A 96 -3.73 -42.03 16.46
N PRO A 97 -3.59 -42.99 17.41
CA PRO A 97 -4.34 -44.23 17.41
C PRO A 97 -5.81 -44.03 17.80
N PRO A 98 -6.71 -44.96 17.43
CA PRO A 98 -8.11 -44.93 17.84
C PRO A 98 -8.25 -45.26 19.33
N GLY A 99 -9.02 -44.46 20.08
CA GLY A 99 -9.39 -44.77 21.46
C GLY A 99 -9.04 -43.69 22.49
N LYS A 100 -9.30 -44.00 23.77
CA LYS A 100 -9.09 -43.06 24.90
C LYS A 100 -7.63 -43.00 25.38
N GLU A 101 -6.75 -43.87 24.89
CA GLU A 101 -5.32 -43.80 25.20
C GLU A 101 -4.67 -42.81 24.24
N GLY A 102 -4.16 -41.71 24.80
CA GLY A 102 -3.61 -40.64 23.98
C GLY A 102 -2.12 -40.79 23.72
N LEU A 103 -1.69 -40.37 22.53
CA LEU A 103 -0.28 -40.33 22.13
C LEU A 103 0.40 -39.18 22.87
N ILE A 104 1.50 -39.49 23.58
CA ILE A 104 2.23 -38.51 24.39
C ILE A 104 3.50 -38.08 23.66
N VAL A 105 3.63 -36.77 23.40
CA VAL A 105 4.83 -36.14 22.87
C VAL A 105 5.47 -35.30 23.98
N GLY A 106 6.66 -35.71 24.43
CA GLY A 106 7.43 -34.98 25.42
C GLY A 106 8.01 -33.69 24.84
N ILE A 107 7.81 -32.58 25.53
CA ILE A 107 8.41 -31.30 25.19
C ILE A 107 9.39 -30.90 26.30
N ASN A 108 10.66 -30.79 25.94
CA ASN A 108 11.68 -30.28 26.84
C ASN A 108 11.82 -28.77 26.66
N GLN A 109 11.36 -28.01 27.65
CA GLN A 109 11.44 -26.56 27.63
C GLN A 109 12.45 -26.06 28.66
N LYS A 110 13.39 -25.22 28.20
CA LYS A 110 14.48 -24.65 29.02
C LYS A 110 14.27 -23.17 29.39
N VAL A 111 13.20 -22.55 28.89
CA VAL A 111 12.98 -21.10 28.96
C VAL A 111 11.53 -20.80 29.31
N ILE A 112 11.31 -19.78 30.15
CA ILE A 112 9.97 -19.29 30.52
C ILE A 112 9.23 -18.83 29.25
N ALA A 113 8.11 -19.47 28.92
CA ALA A 113 7.25 -19.01 27.83
C ALA A 113 5.87 -18.61 28.35
N SER A 114 5.23 -17.70 27.63
CA SER A 114 3.88 -17.21 27.92
C SER A 114 2.81 -17.77 26.98
N SER A 115 3.24 -18.36 25.86
CA SER A 115 2.35 -18.96 24.87
C SER A 115 3.05 -20.10 24.12
N LEU A 116 2.26 -21.06 23.64
CA LEU A 116 2.70 -22.20 22.85
C LEU A 116 1.93 -22.21 21.52
N CYS A 117 2.60 -21.87 20.44
CA CYS A 117 2.07 -22.04 19.08
C CYS A 117 2.21 -23.50 18.65
N LEU A 118 1.12 -24.10 18.18
CA LEU A 118 1.05 -25.42 17.59
C LEU A 118 0.61 -25.28 16.14
N ARG A 119 1.46 -25.67 15.20
CA ARG A 119 1.07 -25.88 13.80
C ARG A 119 0.76 -27.33 13.59
N LEU A 120 -0.47 -27.59 13.17
CA LEU A 120 -1.02 -28.91 12.94
C LEU A 120 -1.31 -29.02 11.45
N TYR A 121 -0.68 -29.98 10.80
CA TYR A 121 -0.95 -30.33 9.41
C TYR A 121 -1.61 -31.70 9.40
N GLY A 122 -2.83 -31.78 8.90
CA GLY A 122 -3.63 -33.00 9.02
C GLY A 122 -4.95 -32.92 8.28
N PRO A 123 -5.76 -33.99 8.36
CA PRO A 123 -6.99 -34.10 7.59
C PRO A 123 -8.14 -33.35 8.27
N PHE A 124 -8.17 -32.03 8.10
CA PHE A 124 -9.13 -31.13 8.75
C PHE A 124 -10.09 -30.53 7.73
N THR A 125 -11.38 -30.45 8.07
CA THR A 125 -12.43 -29.87 7.20
C THR A 125 -12.59 -28.36 7.34
N LYS A 126 -12.23 -27.76 8.50
CA LYS A 126 -12.35 -26.31 8.77
C LYS A 126 -11.20 -25.80 9.65
N THR A 127 -10.90 -24.51 9.58
CA THR A 127 -9.84 -23.82 10.36
C THR A 127 -10.24 -23.49 11.81
N THR A 128 -11.44 -23.85 12.26
CA THR A 128 -11.95 -23.50 13.60
C THR A 128 -11.53 -24.48 14.70
N PHE A 129 -10.77 -23.95 15.66
CA PHE A 129 -10.45 -24.56 16.96
C PHE A 129 -11.17 -23.77 18.05
N ARG A 130 -11.90 -24.44 18.95
CA ARG A 130 -12.52 -23.79 20.12
C ARG A 130 -11.65 -23.98 21.37
N PHE A 131 -11.62 -22.99 22.25
CA PHE A 131 -11.04 -23.14 23.59
C PHE A 131 -12.22 -23.24 24.55
N ASP A 132 -12.60 -24.44 24.99
CA ASP A 132 -13.56 -24.58 26.09
C ASP A 132 -13.39 -25.88 26.87
N GLU A 133 -13.56 -25.77 28.18
CA GLU A 133 -13.54 -26.82 29.22
C GLU A 133 -14.82 -27.69 29.23
N LEU A 134 -15.44 -27.93 28.07
CA LEU A 134 -16.68 -28.72 28.04
C LEU A 134 -16.38 -30.22 28.17
N GLN A 135 -16.99 -30.81 29.20
CA GLN A 135 -16.89 -32.21 29.57
C GLN A 135 -17.05 -33.15 28.36
N SER A 136 -16.18 -34.15 28.29
CA SER A 136 -15.95 -35.09 27.19
C SER A 136 -17.13 -36.01 26.82
N SER A 137 -18.33 -35.80 27.35
CA SER A 137 -19.43 -36.79 27.32
C SER A 137 -20.46 -36.61 26.20
N HIS A 138 -20.41 -35.56 25.38
CA HIS A 138 -21.53 -35.23 24.48
C HIS A 138 -21.22 -35.00 22.99
N PHE A 139 -20.04 -35.38 22.49
CA PHE A 139 -19.74 -35.25 21.05
C PHE A 139 -19.82 -36.61 20.33
N GLU A 140 -20.84 -36.76 19.48
CA GLU A 140 -21.02 -37.93 18.59
C GLU A 140 -20.13 -37.88 17.33
N SER A 141 -19.61 -36.71 16.97
CA SER A 141 -18.75 -36.51 15.79
C SER A 141 -17.26 -36.81 16.06
N PRO A 142 -16.49 -37.21 15.03
CA PRO A 142 -15.07 -37.51 15.19
C PRO A 142 -14.27 -36.24 15.51
N PHE A 143 -13.46 -36.28 16.58
CA PHE A 143 -12.67 -35.17 17.09
C PHE A 143 -11.23 -35.59 17.41
N LEU A 144 -10.31 -34.62 17.31
CA LEU A 144 -8.96 -34.70 17.90
C LEU A 144 -8.87 -33.76 19.10
N TRP A 145 -8.35 -34.26 20.22
CA TRP A 145 -8.15 -33.54 21.46
C TRP A 145 -6.66 -33.41 21.77
N ILE A 146 -6.19 -32.21 22.14
CA ILE A 146 -4.78 -31.96 22.46
C ILE A 146 -4.70 -31.36 23.86
N LYS A 147 -4.08 -32.07 24.80
CA LYS A 147 -3.87 -31.60 26.18
C LYS A 147 -2.42 -31.27 26.42
N LEU A 148 -2.16 -30.07 26.94
CA LEU A 148 -0.86 -29.67 27.45
C LEU A 148 -0.79 -30.02 28.94
N GLN A 149 0.15 -30.89 29.29
CA GLN A 149 0.33 -31.42 30.63
C GLN A 149 1.73 -31.07 31.13
N GLN A 150 1.85 -30.70 32.41
CA GLN A 150 3.11 -30.52 33.11
C GLN A 150 3.36 -31.77 33.96
N VAL A 151 4.56 -32.33 33.84
CA VAL A 151 5.02 -33.42 34.70
C VAL A 151 5.74 -32.79 35.89
N GLU A 152 5.14 -32.89 37.06
CA GLU A 152 5.73 -32.42 38.32
C GLU A 152 6.84 -33.37 38.79
N GLU A 153 7.68 -32.91 39.73
CA GLU A 153 8.82 -33.70 40.26
C GLU A 153 8.38 -35.02 40.92
N ASP A 154 7.15 -35.08 41.42
CA ASP A 154 6.51 -36.26 42.03
C ASP A 154 5.90 -37.24 40.99
N ASN A 155 6.15 -37.04 39.69
CA ASN A 155 5.49 -37.73 38.57
C ASN A 155 3.95 -37.52 38.50
N SER A 156 3.39 -36.61 39.29
CA SER A 156 2.01 -36.14 39.12
C SER A 156 1.87 -35.36 37.81
N ILE A 157 0.75 -35.60 37.11
CA ILE A 157 0.44 -34.93 35.84
C ILE A 157 -0.57 -33.82 36.12
N LYS A 158 -0.13 -32.57 36.00
CA LYS A 158 -1.01 -31.41 36.09
C LYS A 158 -1.42 -30.98 34.68
N ILE A 159 -2.73 -30.93 34.42
CA ILE A 159 -3.25 -30.39 33.15
C ILE A 159 -3.10 -28.87 33.21
N VAL A 160 -2.27 -28.31 32.33
CA VAL A 160 -2.04 -26.86 32.28
C VAL A 160 -3.11 -26.18 31.44
N LYS A 161 -3.41 -26.75 30.26
CA LYS A 161 -4.49 -26.28 29.37
C LYS A 161 -4.87 -27.37 28.38
N SER A 162 -6.13 -27.43 27.96
CA SER A 162 -6.59 -28.35 26.91
C SER A 162 -7.16 -27.57 25.72
N ILE A 163 -6.76 -27.93 24.51
CA ILE A 163 -7.42 -27.50 23.27
C ILE A 163 -8.34 -28.62 22.82
N LEU A 164 -9.65 -28.35 22.76
CA LEU A 164 -10.66 -29.25 22.21
C LEU A 164 -11.12 -28.75 20.84
N HIS A 165 -11.40 -29.70 19.95
CA HIS A 165 -12.24 -29.57 18.76
C HIS A 165 -11.51 -29.31 17.44
N LEU A 166 -11.38 -30.41 16.69
CA LEU A 166 -10.93 -30.49 15.30
C LEU A 166 -11.96 -31.31 14.54
N HIS A 167 -12.66 -30.70 13.59
CA HIS A 167 -13.54 -31.44 12.68
C HIS A 167 -12.66 -32.15 11.66
N LEU A 168 -12.67 -33.49 11.68
CA LEU A 168 -11.87 -34.30 10.76
C LEU A 168 -12.56 -34.37 9.38
N SER A 169 -11.76 -34.50 8.32
CA SER A 169 -12.28 -34.70 6.96
C SER A 169 -12.97 -36.05 6.81
N GLU A 170 -13.96 -36.17 5.93
CA GLU A 170 -14.46 -37.50 5.57
C GLU A 170 -13.37 -38.28 4.82
N GLN A 171 -13.34 -39.60 5.05
CA GLN A 171 -12.49 -40.52 4.29
C GLN A 171 -13.29 -41.08 3.12
N HIS A 172 -12.74 -40.98 1.91
CA HIS A 172 -13.28 -41.64 0.72
C HIS A 172 -12.27 -42.66 0.21
N ASN A 173 -12.65 -43.93 0.11
CA ASN A 173 -11.76 -45.04 -0.27
C ASN A 173 -10.47 -45.16 0.58
N GLY A 174 -10.50 -44.76 1.85
CA GLY A 174 -9.34 -44.83 2.75
C GLY A 174 -8.35 -43.66 2.62
N GLU A 175 -8.60 -42.71 1.72
CA GLU A 175 -7.85 -41.46 1.59
C GLU A 175 -8.65 -40.29 2.18
N TRP A 176 -7.94 -39.35 2.80
CA TRP A 176 -8.53 -38.13 3.35
C TRP A 176 -8.71 -37.10 2.22
N GLN A 177 -9.90 -36.55 2.06
CA GLN A 177 -10.21 -35.61 0.97
C GLN A 177 -9.52 -34.25 1.15
N ASP A 178 -9.57 -33.68 2.37
CA ASP A 178 -8.99 -32.37 2.65
C ASP A 178 -7.84 -32.49 3.65
N ILE A 179 -6.64 -32.07 3.24
CA ILE A 179 -5.48 -31.92 4.12
C ILE A 179 -5.16 -30.43 4.20
N ILE A 180 -5.35 -29.85 5.38
CA ILE A 180 -5.21 -28.41 5.59
C ILE A 180 -4.13 -28.16 6.66
N MET A 181 -3.32 -27.14 6.44
CA MET A 181 -2.41 -26.62 7.47
C MET A 181 -3.19 -25.69 8.39
N VAL A 182 -3.20 -25.98 9.69
CA VAL A 182 -3.78 -25.08 10.68
C VAL A 182 -2.77 -24.69 11.75
N GLU A 183 -2.62 -23.38 11.93
CA GLU A 183 -1.82 -22.80 12.99
C GLU A 183 -2.72 -22.43 14.16
N LYS A 184 -2.35 -22.87 15.37
CA LYS A 184 -3.11 -22.61 16.59
C LYS A 184 -2.21 -22.20 17.75
N ILE A 185 -2.47 -21.03 18.32
CA ILE A 185 -1.69 -20.51 19.45
C ILE A 185 -2.42 -20.85 20.76
N ILE A 186 -1.83 -21.68 21.62
CA ILE A 186 -2.24 -21.83 23.02
C ILE A 186 -1.73 -20.62 23.80
N GLU A 187 -2.65 -19.71 24.11
CA GLU A 187 -2.36 -18.45 24.81
C GLU A 187 -2.35 -18.64 26.33
N ASP A 188 -1.77 -17.68 27.05
CA ASP A 188 -1.76 -17.57 28.52
C ASP A 188 -1.35 -18.87 29.23
N VAL A 189 -0.21 -19.42 28.81
CA VAL A 189 0.41 -20.55 29.49
C VAL A 189 1.71 -20.06 30.07
N THR A 190 1.77 -19.90 31.39
CA THR A 190 3.03 -19.67 32.10
C THR A 190 3.77 -20.99 32.18
N LEU A 191 4.64 -21.22 31.21
CA LEU A 191 5.46 -22.41 31.13
C LEU A 191 6.78 -22.12 31.83
N ASP A 192 6.85 -22.43 33.13
CA ASP A 192 8.07 -22.37 33.92
C ASP A 192 9.04 -23.50 33.54
N ASN A 193 10.27 -23.49 34.05
CA ASN A 193 11.25 -24.56 33.82
C ASN A 193 10.69 -25.91 34.29
N GLY A 194 10.39 -26.82 33.34
CA GLY A 194 9.75 -28.10 33.64
C GLY A 194 9.62 -29.00 32.41
N LYS A 195 9.22 -30.25 32.63
CA LYS A 195 8.91 -31.19 31.55
C LYS A 195 7.43 -31.06 31.19
N TYR A 196 7.15 -30.67 29.95
CA TYR A 196 5.80 -30.60 29.42
C TYR A 196 5.55 -31.78 28.48
N GLN A 197 4.29 -32.14 28.32
CA GLN A 197 3.85 -33.21 27.44
C GLN A 197 2.59 -32.76 26.69
N LEU A 198 2.55 -33.01 25.39
CA LEU A 198 1.32 -32.91 24.59
C LEU A 198 0.70 -34.29 24.48
N ASN A 199 -0.55 -34.41 24.90
CA ASN A 199 -1.31 -35.65 24.85
C ASN A 199 -2.42 -35.52 23.80
N PHE A 200 -2.36 -36.35 22.75
CA PHE A 200 -3.29 -36.36 21.63
C PHE A 200 -4.29 -37.51 21.77
N MET A 201 -5.59 -37.23 21.83
CA MET A 201 -6.66 -38.23 21.96
C MET A 201 -7.67 -38.11 20.82
N SER A 202 -8.24 -39.22 20.36
CA SER A 202 -9.26 -39.22 19.30
C SER A 202 -10.34 -40.27 19.53
N ASN A 203 -11.60 -39.94 19.20
CA ASN A 203 -12.72 -40.89 19.16
C ASN A 203 -12.95 -41.49 17.75
N PHE A 204 -12.10 -41.18 16.78
CA PHE A 204 -12.18 -41.76 15.43
C PHE A 204 -11.76 -43.24 15.44
N ASN A 205 -12.47 -44.09 14.70
CA ASN A 205 -12.20 -45.54 14.66
C ASN A 205 -10.96 -45.92 13.82
N GLY A 206 -10.27 -44.97 13.20
CA GLY A 206 -9.03 -45.16 12.43
C GLY A 206 -7.85 -44.36 12.99
N THR A 207 -6.70 -44.46 12.31
CA THR A 207 -5.51 -43.65 12.65
C THR A 207 -5.56 -42.30 11.95
N ILE A 208 -5.14 -41.24 12.66
CA ILE A 208 -5.10 -39.89 12.11
C ILE A 208 -3.64 -39.50 11.89
N PRO A 209 -3.19 -39.33 10.64
CA PRO A 209 -1.86 -38.80 10.35
C PRO A 209 -1.84 -37.30 10.64
N LEU A 210 -0.89 -36.87 11.47
CA LEU A 210 -0.73 -35.50 11.91
C LEU A 210 0.74 -35.12 11.85
N GLN A 211 1.05 -33.98 11.28
CA GLN A 211 2.36 -33.37 11.41
C GLN A 211 2.23 -32.15 12.34
N VAL A 212 2.99 -32.17 13.42
CA VAL A 212 2.91 -31.19 14.50
C VAL A 212 4.25 -30.48 14.61
N ALA A 213 4.25 -29.17 14.42
CA ALA A 213 5.34 -28.30 14.85
C ALA A 213 4.87 -27.48 16.04
N TYR A 214 5.72 -27.32 17.05
CA TYR A 214 5.41 -26.52 18.22
C TYR A 214 6.47 -25.43 18.43
N GLN A 215 6.05 -24.28 18.93
CA GLN A 215 6.92 -23.15 19.20
C GLN A 215 6.48 -22.42 20.45
N PHE A 216 7.43 -22.13 21.32
CA PHE A 216 7.20 -21.32 22.50
C PHE A 216 7.47 -19.85 22.19
N SER A 217 6.58 -18.97 22.65
CA SER A 217 6.76 -17.53 22.57
C SER A 217 6.78 -16.91 23.97
N MET A 218 7.77 -16.04 24.19
CA MET A 218 7.96 -15.30 25.44
C MET A 218 7.02 -14.09 25.58
N VAL A 219 6.27 -13.76 24.51
CA VAL A 219 5.43 -12.56 24.49
C VAL A 219 3.95 -12.93 24.63
N SER A 220 3.36 -12.42 25.71
CA SER A 220 1.91 -12.48 25.93
C SER A 220 1.15 -11.67 24.89
N LYS A 221 -0.12 -12.01 24.64
CA LYS A 221 -0.98 -11.28 23.70
C LYS A 221 -1.07 -9.78 24.01
N LYS A 222 -1.03 -9.42 25.31
CA LYS A 222 -1.04 -8.03 25.77
C LYS A 222 0.22 -7.27 25.36
N THR A 223 1.40 -7.87 25.53
CA THR A 223 2.66 -7.26 25.10
C THR A 223 2.77 -7.20 23.57
N GLY A 224 2.32 -8.23 22.85
CA GLY A 224 2.22 -8.21 21.39
C GLY A 224 1.34 -7.07 20.88
N LEU A 225 0.16 -6.87 21.49
CA LEU A 225 -0.75 -5.77 21.16
C LEU A 225 -0.11 -4.40 21.39
N ILE A 226 0.56 -4.18 22.53
CA ILE A 226 1.22 -2.91 22.83
C ILE A 226 2.33 -2.62 21.80
N LEU A 227 3.14 -3.63 21.47
CA LEU A 227 4.21 -3.51 20.47
C LEU A 227 3.65 -3.22 19.08
N GLY A 228 2.58 -3.90 18.67
CA GLY A 228 1.91 -3.66 17.39
C GLY A 228 1.32 -2.25 17.29
N LEU A 229 0.65 -1.77 18.34
CA LEU A 229 0.10 -0.41 18.39
C LEU A 229 1.20 0.65 18.33
N LEU A 230 2.29 0.44 19.07
CA LEU A 230 3.44 1.34 19.07
C LEU A 230 4.10 1.38 17.68
N LEU A 231 4.24 0.22 17.02
CA LEU A 231 4.79 0.13 15.67
C LEU A 231 3.94 0.89 14.65
N LEU A 232 2.62 0.69 14.69
CA LEU A 232 1.66 1.40 13.83
C LEU A 232 1.73 2.92 14.04
N LEU A 233 1.86 3.36 15.30
CA LEU A 233 1.97 4.77 15.65
C LEU A 233 3.29 5.38 15.14
N ILE A 234 4.41 4.66 15.24
CA ILE A 234 5.72 5.12 14.75
C ILE A 234 5.68 5.34 13.23
N ILE A 235 5.22 4.35 12.46
CA ILE A 235 5.18 4.48 11.00
C ILE A 235 4.26 5.63 10.57
N TYR A 236 3.11 5.77 11.24
CA TYR A 236 2.16 6.83 10.91
C TYR A 236 2.71 8.22 11.20
N ILE A 237 3.35 8.42 12.36
CA ILE A 237 4.04 9.68 12.69
C ILE A 237 5.14 9.98 11.65
N ALA A 238 5.93 8.97 11.26
CA ALA A 238 6.99 9.15 10.28
C ALA A 238 6.46 9.60 8.91
N ILE A 239 5.32 9.05 8.47
CA ILE A 239 4.68 9.39 7.19
C ILE A 239 3.93 10.73 7.28
N MET A 240 3.08 10.93 8.29
CA MET A 240 2.26 12.13 8.47
C MET A 240 3.08 13.42 8.53
N PHE A 241 4.16 13.40 9.31
CA PHE A 241 5.02 14.57 9.48
C PHE A 241 6.11 14.67 8.41
N GLU A 242 6.13 13.76 7.43
CA GLU A 242 7.13 13.68 6.37
C GLU A 242 8.57 13.80 6.94
N LEU A 243 8.84 13.17 8.10
CA LEU A 243 10.12 13.30 8.81
C LEU A 243 11.29 12.85 7.94
N VAL A 244 11.05 11.80 7.14
CA VAL A 244 11.97 11.25 6.13
C VAL A 244 11.18 10.89 4.87
N HIS A 245 11.88 10.61 3.76
CA HIS A 245 11.23 10.09 2.55
C HIS A 245 10.39 8.84 2.87
N ARG A 246 9.14 8.80 2.37
CA ARG A 246 8.16 7.75 2.67
C ARG A 246 8.72 6.32 2.56
N THR A 247 9.53 6.07 1.53
CA THR A 247 10.12 4.76 1.26
C THR A 247 11.15 4.38 2.33
N LEU A 248 11.98 5.33 2.75
CA LEU A 248 12.97 5.13 3.79
C LEU A 248 12.29 4.93 5.15
N ALA A 249 11.25 5.71 5.44
CA ALA A 249 10.42 5.50 6.63
C ALA A 249 9.83 4.08 6.65
N GLY A 250 9.27 3.62 5.51
CA GLY A 250 8.78 2.25 5.34
C GLY A 250 9.87 1.20 5.61
N VAL A 251 11.03 1.32 4.97
CA VAL A 251 12.17 0.38 5.15
C VAL A 251 12.62 0.30 6.60
N ILE A 252 12.77 1.43 7.29
CA ILE A 252 13.20 1.44 8.70
C ILE A 252 12.13 0.83 9.61
N CYS A 253 10.85 1.13 9.36
CA CYS A 253 9.77 0.55 10.14
C CYS A 253 9.64 -0.96 9.89
N SER A 254 9.82 -1.43 8.66
CA SER A 254 9.73 -2.85 8.33
C SER A 254 10.91 -3.65 8.90
N THR A 255 12.11 -3.09 8.90
CA THR A 255 13.25 -3.75 9.56
C THR A 255 13.04 -3.77 11.07
N LEU A 256 12.62 -2.66 11.68
CA LEU A 256 12.24 -2.63 13.10
C LEU A 256 11.15 -3.66 13.43
N ALA A 257 10.14 -3.81 12.56
CA ALA A 257 9.07 -4.81 12.70
C ALA A 257 9.61 -6.23 12.74
N VAL A 258 10.48 -6.59 11.79
CA VAL A 258 11.14 -7.90 11.76
C VAL A 258 12.04 -8.09 12.98
N GLY A 259 12.71 -7.02 13.46
CA GLY A 259 13.51 -7.05 14.67
C GLY A 259 12.71 -7.30 15.94
N ILE A 260 11.52 -6.68 16.05
CA ILE A 260 10.59 -6.92 17.15
C ILE A 260 10.12 -8.37 17.13
N ILE A 261 9.76 -8.90 15.97
CA ILE A 261 9.40 -10.32 15.82
C ILE A 261 10.56 -11.24 16.19
N ALA A 262 11.78 -10.92 15.75
CA ALA A 262 12.96 -11.68 16.13
C ALA A 262 13.16 -11.66 17.66
N ALA A 263 12.94 -10.51 18.32
CA ALA A 263 12.99 -10.37 19.77
C ALA A 263 11.95 -11.24 20.51
N VAL A 264 10.84 -11.60 19.84
CA VAL A 264 9.83 -12.52 20.36
C VAL A 264 10.22 -14.01 20.15
N HIS A 265 11.43 -14.29 19.66
CA HIS A 265 11.87 -15.62 19.20
C HIS A 265 11.04 -16.17 18.04
N LEU A 266 10.41 -15.29 17.27
CA LEU A 266 9.63 -15.62 16.08
C LEU A 266 10.36 -15.24 14.78
N ARG A 267 11.70 -15.26 14.74
CA ARG A 267 12.48 -14.77 13.58
C ARG A 267 12.08 -15.50 12.29
N PRO A 268 11.46 -14.81 11.31
CA PRO A 268 11.02 -15.43 10.06
C PRO A 268 12.21 -15.74 9.15
N THR A 269 12.11 -16.80 8.35
CA THR A 269 13.08 -17.09 7.28
C THR A 269 12.92 -16.09 6.13
N LEU A 270 13.97 -15.88 5.34
CA LEU A 270 13.92 -14.97 4.18
C LEU A 270 12.82 -15.36 3.18
N GLN A 271 12.56 -16.66 3.02
CA GLN A 271 11.48 -17.15 2.14
C GLN A 271 10.11 -16.67 2.60
N ILE A 272 9.84 -16.69 3.91
CA ILE A 272 8.57 -16.20 4.48
C ILE A 272 8.44 -14.70 4.24
N ILE A 273 9.52 -13.94 4.49
CA ILE A 273 9.52 -12.48 4.31
C ILE A 273 9.22 -12.10 2.85
N PHE A 274 9.91 -12.71 1.88
CA PHE A 274 9.73 -12.34 0.48
C PHE A 274 8.47 -12.93 -0.15
N ASN A 275 8.23 -14.24 0.00
CA ASN A 275 7.13 -14.91 -0.70
C ASN A 275 5.78 -14.62 -0.05
N ILE A 276 5.68 -14.74 1.28
CA ILE A 276 4.41 -14.66 1.99
C ILE A 276 4.12 -13.20 2.37
N TRP A 277 5.11 -12.50 2.96
CA TRP A 277 4.86 -11.16 3.51
C TRP A 277 5.03 -10.06 2.45
N GLY A 278 5.95 -10.25 1.50
CA GLY A 278 6.22 -9.31 0.41
C GLY A 278 5.27 -9.44 -0.78
N ASN A 279 4.51 -10.53 -0.89
CA ASN A 279 3.60 -10.85 -1.99
C ASN A 279 4.21 -10.56 -3.37
N ILE A 280 5.19 -11.39 -3.77
CA ILE A 280 5.93 -11.24 -5.04
C ILE A 280 5.01 -11.11 -6.25
N ASP A 281 3.89 -11.84 -6.27
CA ASP A 281 2.90 -11.75 -7.34
C ASP A 281 2.40 -10.31 -7.55
N THR A 282 2.20 -9.57 -6.46
CA THR A 282 1.78 -8.18 -6.50
C THR A 282 2.92 -7.30 -7.04
N ILE A 283 4.16 -7.49 -6.58
CA ILE A 283 5.33 -6.73 -7.07
C ILE A 283 5.54 -6.95 -8.57
N MET A 284 5.43 -8.19 -9.04
CA MET A 284 5.52 -8.56 -10.45
C MET A 284 4.42 -7.88 -11.28
N LEU A 285 3.20 -7.85 -10.74
CA LEU A 285 2.07 -7.13 -11.35
C LEU A 285 2.39 -5.64 -11.51
N PHE A 286 2.83 -4.97 -10.44
CA PHE A 286 3.23 -3.56 -10.46
C PHE A 286 4.36 -3.28 -11.46
N PHE A 287 5.36 -4.16 -11.51
CA PHE A 287 6.50 -4.01 -12.41
C PHE A 287 6.07 -4.12 -13.88
N GLY A 288 5.36 -5.19 -14.24
CA GLY A 288 4.86 -5.40 -15.62
C GLY A 288 3.92 -4.27 -16.07
N ALA A 289 3.03 -3.85 -15.17
CA ALA A 289 2.16 -2.69 -15.36
C ALA A 289 2.94 -1.40 -15.65
N SER A 290 3.92 -1.08 -14.82
CA SER A 290 4.72 0.15 -14.93
C SER A 290 5.52 0.18 -16.24
N LEU A 291 6.02 -0.97 -16.70
CA LEU A 291 6.71 -1.10 -17.98
C LEU A 291 5.79 -0.74 -19.17
N ILE A 292 4.59 -1.30 -19.22
CA ILE A 292 3.64 -1.02 -20.32
C ILE A 292 3.25 0.46 -20.32
N ILE A 293 3.04 1.06 -19.14
CA ILE A 293 2.70 2.48 -19.04
C ILE A 293 3.86 3.39 -19.46
N GLU A 294 5.10 3.06 -19.12
CA GLU A 294 6.25 3.86 -19.55
C GLU A 294 6.45 3.79 -21.07
N LEU A 295 6.28 2.62 -21.68
CA LEU A 295 6.26 2.46 -23.14
C LEU A 295 5.13 3.30 -23.78
N LEU A 296 3.95 3.33 -23.14
CA LEU A 296 2.82 4.11 -23.62
C LEU A 296 3.07 5.62 -23.49
N ALA A 297 3.77 6.08 -22.45
CA ALA A 297 4.11 7.48 -22.26
C ALA A 297 5.03 8.03 -23.38
N GLU A 298 5.94 7.20 -23.89
CA GLU A 298 6.85 7.55 -25.00
C GLU A 298 6.13 7.86 -26.32
N THR A 299 4.97 7.24 -26.53
CA THR A 299 4.19 7.38 -27.79
C THR A 299 3.63 8.79 -28.01
N GLY A 300 3.56 9.62 -26.96
CA GLY A 300 2.86 10.90 -26.98
C GLY A 300 1.34 10.79 -26.85
N LEU A 301 0.80 9.58 -26.63
CA LEU A 301 -0.65 9.37 -26.46
C LEU A 301 -1.22 10.20 -25.29
N GLN A 302 -0.50 10.31 -24.18
CA GLN A 302 -0.93 11.07 -23.01
C GLN A 302 -1.08 12.57 -23.32
N ASP A 303 -0.14 13.14 -24.06
CA ASP A 303 -0.20 14.55 -24.45
C ASP A 303 -1.33 14.80 -25.47
N TYR A 304 -1.55 13.88 -26.41
CA TYR A 304 -2.67 13.92 -27.34
C TYR A 304 -4.02 13.86 -26.61
N LEU A 305 -4.18 12.91 -25.69
CA LEU A 305 -5.40 12.78 -24.89
C LEU A 305 -5.65 14.00 -23.99
N ALA A 306 -4.60 14.64 -23.48
CA ALA A 306 -4.73 15.91 -22.77
C ALA A 306 -5.29 17.01 -23.70
N ALA A 307 -4.77 17.13 -24.93
CA ALA A 307 -5.27 18.11 -25.89
C ALA A 307 -6.75 17.86 -26.26
N VAL A 308 -7.13 16.60 -26.51
CA VAL A 308 -8.52 16.22 -26.80
C VAL A 308 -9.44 16.51 -25.61
N SER A 309 -8.99 16.18 -24.39
CA SER A 309 -9.75 16.47 -23.17
C SER A 309 -9.96 17.97 -22.99
N TYR A 310 -8.95 18.79 -23.28
CA TYR A 310 -9.06 20.25 -23.25
C TYR A 310 -10.03 20.79 -24.31
N GLU A 311 -10.01 20.23 -25.52
CA GLU A 311 -10.91 20.57 -26.63
C GLU A 311 -12.38 20.26 -26.27
N LEU A 312 -12.66 19.05 -25.78
CA LEU A 312 -13.99 18.63 -25.32
C LEU A 312 -14.54 19.52 -24.19
N SER A 313 -13.64 20.15 -23.43
CA SER A 313 -14.00 20.95 -22.27
C SER A 313 -14.22 22.43 -22.58
N ASN A 314 -14.02 22.86 -23.83
CA ASN A 314 -14.10 24.27 -24.24
C ASN A 314 -13.26 25.20 -23.34
N GLY A 315 -12.16 24.70 -22.75
CA GLY A 315 -11.31 25.46 -21.82
C GLY A 315 -11.94 25.76 -20.45
N HIS A 316 -13.09 25.18 -20.13
CA HIS A 316 -13.75 25.34 -18.83
C HIS A 316 -13.31 24.25 -17.84
N ILE A 317 -13.03 24.66 -16.60
CA ILE A 317 -12.45 23.81 -15.55
C ILE A 317 -13.36 22.63 -15.21
N TRP A 318 -14.65 22.88 -15.06
CA TRP A 318 -15.61 21.86 -14.62
C TRP A 318 -15.95 20.83 -15.69
N PRO A 319 -16.29 21.21 -16.94
CA PRO A 319 -16.40 20.25 -18.05
C PRO A 319 -15.15 19.37 -18.22
N MET A 320 -13.96 19.93 -18.00
CA MET A 320 -12.72 19.14 -17.98
C MET A 320 -12.68 18.14 -16.83
N LEU A 321 -12.94 18.60 -15.60
CA LEU A 321 -13.02 17.71 -14.44
C LEU A 321 -14.07 16.62 -14.63
N HIS A 322 -15.22 16.92 -15.23
CA HIS A 322 -16.25 15.93 -15.56
C HIS A 322 -15.73 14.86 -16.51
N CYS A 323 -15.07 15.27 -17.60
CA CYS A 323 -14.49 14.36 -18.56
C CYS A 323 -13.48 13.43 -17.88
N ILE A 324 -12.56 13.99 -17.07
CA ILE A 324 -11.54 13.21 -16.35
C ILE A 324 -12.18 12.28 -15.31
N LEU A 325 -13.09 12.79 -14.47
CA LEU A 325 -13.72 12.02 -13.39
C LEU A 325 -14.52 10.84 -13.95
N LEU A 326 -15.34 11.09 -14.97
CA LEU A 326 -16.21 10.07 -15.56
C LEU A 326 -15.39 9.03 -16.33
N THR A 327 -14.41 9.46 -17.12
CA THR A 327 -13.52 8.52 -17.84
C THR A 327 -12.69 7.68 -16.87
N SER A 328 -12.16 8.29 -15.80
CA SER A 328 -11.39 7.57 -14.77
C SER A 328 -12.25 6.54 -14.03
N CYS A 329 -13.47 6.90 -13.63
CA CYS A 329 -14.38 5.98 -12.96
C CYS A 329 -14.83 4.81 -13.87
N LEU A 330 -15.01 5.06 -15.18
CA LEU A 330 -15.38 4.00 -16.11
C LEU A 330 -14.21 3.07 -16.42
N LEU A 331 -13.03 3.65 -16.66
CA LEU A 331 -11.82 2.88 -16.94
C LEU A 331 -11.36 2.09 -15.71
N SER A 332 -11.58 2.60 -14.49
CA SER A 332 -11.22 1.87 -13.27
C SER A 332 -12.02 0.59 -13.10
N ASN A 333 -13.20 0.44 -13.73
CA ASN A 333 -13.94 -0.83 -13.65
C ASN A 333 -13.20 -1.99 -14.35
N VAL A 334 -12.30 -1.65 -15.27
CA VAL A 334 -11.61 -2.55 -16.20
C VAL A 334 -10.13 -2.67 -15.81
N PHE A 335 -9.49 -1.54 -15.52
CA PHE A 335 -8.08 -1.47 -15.16
C PHE A 335 -7.88 -1.42 -13.64
N ASP A 336 -6.76 -1.96 -13.17
CA ASP A 336 -6.34 -1.78 -11.78
C ASP A 336 -6.13 -0.28 -11.47
N GLY A 337 -6.53 0.15 -10.27
CA GLY A 337 -6.50 1.56 -9.86
C GLY A 337 -5.08 2.16 -9.94
N ILE A 338 -4.04 1.39 -9.66
CA ILE A 338 -2.65 1.84 -9.80
C ILE A 338 -2.32 2.12 -11.26
N LEU A 339 -2.58 1.14 -12.14
CA LEU A 339 -2.33 1.24 -13.58
C LEU A 339 -2.98 2.49 -14.16
N LEU A 340 -4.23 2.72 -13.77
CA LEU A 340 -5.01 3.84 -14.25
C LEU A 340 -4.48 5.19 -13.75
N VAL A 341 -4.05 5.27 -12.49
CA VAL A 341 -3.40 6.47 -11.96
C VAL A 341 -2.12 6.79 -12.72
N LEU A 342 -1.26 5.79 -12.96
CA LEU A 342 -0.01 6.00 -13.69
C LEU A 342 -0.27 6.50 -15.12
N PHE A 343 -1.41 6.10 -15.71
CA PHE A 343 -1.81 6.54 -17.03
C PHE A 343 -2.45 7.95 -17.06
N ILE A 344 -3.42 8.21 -16.17
CA ILE A 344 -4.25 9.45 -16.19
C ILE A 344 -3.59 10.60 -15.43
N ALA A 345 -2.78 10.35 -14.40
CA ALA A 345 -2.16 11.42 -13.62
C ALA A 345 -1.24 12.33 -14.48
N PRO A 346 -0.39 11.82 -15.39
CA PRO A 346 0.36 12.68 -16.31
C PRO A 346 -0.55 13.56 -17.20
N ILE A 347 -1.66 13.00 -17.70
CA ILE A 347 -2.67 13.73 -18.49
C ILE A 347 -3.26 14.88 -17.65
N CYS A 348 -3.62 14.60 -16.40
CA CYS A 348 -4.14 15.61 -15.48
C CYS A 348 -3.10 16.71 -15.18
N LEU A 349 -1.83 16.33 -14.99
CA LEU A 349 -0.74 17.29 -14.75
C LEU A 349 -0.54 18.21 -15.96
N ARG A 350 -0.55 17.66 -17.18
CA ARG A 350 -0.50 18.45 -18.42
C ARG A 350 -1.68 19.40 -18.56
N LEU A 351 -2.89 18.93 -18.29
CA LEU A 351 -4.08 19.76 -18.28
C LEU A 351 -4.01 20.88 -17.24
N CYS A 352 -3.49 20.60 -16.05
CA CYS A 352 -3.25 21.61 -15.03
C CYS A 352 -2.23 22.66 -15.49
N GLU A 353 -1.20 22.26 -16.24
CA GLU A 353 -0.20 23.17 -16.81
C GLU A 353 -0.82 24.09 -17.86
N ILE A 354 -1.64 23.54 -18.76
CA ILE A 354 -2.32 24.28 -19.83
C ILE A 354 -3.35 25.26 -19.25
N MET A 355 -4.13 24.81 -18.27
CA MET A 355 -5.22 25.59 -17.67
C MET A 355 -4.79 26.48 -16.50
N GLN A 356 -3.51 26.42 -16.11
CA GLN A 356 -2.96 27.08 -14.92
C GLN A 356 -3.73 26.73 -13.64
N LEU A 357 -4.01 25.44 -13.43
CA LEU A 357 -4.70 24.93 -12.25
C LEU A 357 -3.73 24.47 -11.17
N ASP A 358 -4.20 24.42 -9.93
CA ASP A 358 -3.55 23.68 -8.86
C ASP A 358 -3.71 22.18 -9.07
N CYS A 359 -2.59 21.47 -9.17
CA CYS A 359 -2.60 20.03 -9.37
C CYS A 359 -3.16 19.28 -8.15
N THR A 360 -3.02 19.81 -6.94
CA THR A 360 -3.48 19.14 -5.71
C THR A 360 -4.98 18.81 -5.72
N PRO A 361 -5.91 19.75 -5.92
CA PRO A 361 -7.34 19.43 -6.00
C PRO A 361 -7.68 18.54 -7.21
N VAL A 362 -7.09 18.79 -8.38
CA VAL A 362 -7.36 18.01 -9.59
C VAL A 362 -6.93 16.55 -9.43
N LEU A 363 -5.73 16.30 -8.89
CA LEU A 363 -5.26 14.96 -8.59
C LEU A 363 -6.04 14.30 -7.45
N SER A 364 -6.51 15.08 -6.47
CA SER A 364 -7.39 14.55 -5.41
C SER A 364 -8.72 14.05 -6.00
N CYS A 365 -9.32 14.83 -6.90
CA CYS A 365 -10.51 14.43 -7.67
C CYS A 365 -10.27 13.15 -8.48
N LEU A 366 -9.13 13.06 -9.18
CA LEU A 366 -8.73 11.86 -9.93
C LEU A 366 -8.66 10.63 -9.02
N ILE A 367 -7.93 10.73 -7.91
CA ILE A 367 -7.76 9.63 -6.95
C ILE A 367 -9.12 9.15 -6.44
N ILE A 368 -9.98 10.09 -6.04
CA ILE A 368 -11.32 9.78 -5.52
C ILE A 368 -12.16 9.04 -6.57
N ALA A 369 -12.16 9.50 -7.82
CA ALA A 369 -12.91 8.84 -8.89
C ALA A 369 -12.43 7.42 -9.17
N ILE A 370 -11.11 7.18 -9.14
CA ILE A 370 -10.54 5.86 -9.36
C ILE A 370 -10.92 4.93 -8.21
N ASN A 371 -10.74 5.35 -6.96
CA ASN A 371 -11.08 4.51 -5.80
C ASN A 371 -12.58 4.21 -5.71
N VAL A 372 -13.44 5.19 -6.05
CA VAL A 372 -14.89 4.98 -6.12
C VAL A 372 -15.26 4.06 -7.28
N GLY A 373 -14.67 4.21 -8.47
CA GLY A 373 -14.98 3.31 -9.58
C GLY A 373 -14.46 1.88 -9.34
N SER A 374 -13.31 1.72 -8.68
CA SER A 374 -12.75 0.42 -8.31
C SER A 374 -13.61 -0.38 -7.30
N THR A 375 -14.71 0.18 -6.77
CA THR A 375 -15.66 -0.57 -5.94
C THR A 375 -16.51 -1.55 -6.76
N LEU A 376 -16.73 -1.27 -8.05
CA LEU A 376 -17.72 -1.98 -8.86
C LEU A 376 -17.32 -3.42 -9.20
N THR A 377 -16.05 -3.65 -9.51
CA THR A 377 -15.58 -4.92 -10.03
C THR A 377 -14.51 -5.54 -9.12
N PRO A 378 -14.46 -6.88 -9.02
CA PRO A 378 -13.42 -7.56 -8.25
C PRO A 378 -12.06 -7.60 -8.97
N ILE A 379 -11.97 -7.14 -10.23
CA ILE A 379 -10.73 -7.09 -11.01
C ILE A 379 -9.97 -5.79 -10.78
N SER A 380 -10.71 -4.69 -10.58
CA SER A 380 -10.19 -3.31 -10.50
C SER A 380 -9.44 -2.95 -9.23
N SER A 381 -9.62 -3.73 -8.16
CA SER A 381 -8.91 -3.55 -6.90
C SER A 381 -8.37 -4.87 -6.39
N ILE A 382 -7.10 -4.86 -5.94
CA ILE A 382 -6.45 -6.01 -5.29
C ILE A 382 -7.25 -6.44 -4.06
N SER A 383 -7.78 -5.49 -3.27
CA SER A 383 -8.59 -5.80 -2.08
C SER A 383 -9.86 -6.58 -2.44
N ASN A 384 -10.59 -6.14 -3.46
CA ASN A 384 -11.83 -6.78 -3.90
C ASN A 384 -11.57 -8.15 -4.52
N ASN A 385 -10.44 -8.29 -5.22
CA ASN A 385 -9.99 -9.58 -5.71
C ASN A 385 -9.69 -10.57 -4.59
N LEU A 386 -9.04 -10.12 -3.51
CA LEU A 386 -8.75 -10.96 -2.33
C LEU A 386 -10.03 -11.37 -1.62
N ILE A 387 -10.97 -10.45 -1.43
CA ILE A 387 -12.28 -10.72 -0.83
C ILE A 387 -13.04 -11.78 -1.63
N SER A 388 -13.14 -11.58 -2.95
CA SER A 388 -13.85 -12.48 -3.87
C SER A 388 -13.26 -13.89 -3.93
N ASN A 389 -11.95 -14.05 -3.69
CA ASN A 389 -11.25 -15.34 -3.77
C ASN A 389 -10.86 -15.89 -2.40
N SER A 390 -11.40 -15.32 -1.32
CA SER A 390 -10.99 -15.73 0.02
C SER A 390 -11.41 -17.18 0.30
N PRO A 391 -10.56 -17.97 0.99
CA PRO A 391 -10.86 -19.38 1.29
C PRO A 391 -12.04 -19.52 2.26
N PHE A 392 -12.39 -18.45 2.97
CA PHE A 392 -13.49 -18.41 3.94
C PHE A 392 -14.89 -18.43 3.29
N LEU A 393 -14.98 -18.29 1.96
CA LEU A 393 -16.23 -18.30 1.18
C LEU A 393 -16.48 -19.67 0.49
N THR A 394 -15.91 -20.76 1.00
CA THR A 394 -15.80 -22.07 0.31
C THR A 394 -17.13 -22.67 -0.17
N ASN A 395 -18.27 -22.31 0.44
CA ASN A 395 -19.61 -22.77 0.03
C ASN A 395 -20.36 -21.80 -0.92
N HIS A 396 -19.86 -20.56 -1.07
CA HIS A 396 -20.47 -19.49 -1.86
C HIS A 396 -19.38 -18.82 -2.71
N GLN A 397 -18.99 -19.46 -3.82
CA GLN A 397 -18.15 -18.79 -4.81
C GLN A 397 -18.92 -17.59 -5.36
N ILE A 398 -18.47 -16.38 -5.01
CA ILE A 398 -19.08 -15.15 -5.49
C ILE A 398 -18.92 -15.09 -7.00
N GLN A 399 -20.03 -15.22 -7.73
CA GLN A 399 -19.99 -15.04 -9.17
C GLN A 399 -19.66 -13.58 -9.50
N PHE A 400 -18.89 -13.36 -10.57
CA PHE A 400 -18.51 -12.02 -11.00
C PHE A 400 -19.74 -11.11 -11.25
N THR A 401 -20.81 -11.68 -11.78
CA THR A 401 -22.09 -11.01 -12.04
C THR A 401 -22.79 -10.59 -10.76
N GLU A 402 -22.85 -11.49 -9.77
CA GLU A 402 -23.43 -11.25 -8.45
C GLU A 402 -22.74 -10.09 -7.74
N PHE A 403 -21.40 -10.07 -7.76
CA PHE A 403 -20.61 -8.96 -7.22
C PHE A 403 -21.01 -7.62 -7.84
N ILE A 404 -21.10 -7.55 -9.17
CA ILE A 404 -21.46 -6.31 -9.87
C ILE A 404 -22.89 -5.87 -9.51
N VAL A 405 -23.84 -6.80 -9.47
CA VAL A 405 -25.26 -6.46 -9.22
C VAL A 405 -25.45 -5.83 -7.83
N HIS A 406 -24.76 -6.34 -6.81
CA HIS A 406 -24.83 -5.77 -5.46
C HIS A 406 -23.99 -4.50 -5.29
N MET A 407 -22.89 -4.36 -6.04
CA MET A 407 -21.99 -3.22 -5.88
C MET A 407 -22.35 -2.03 -6.78
N LEU A 408 -23.05 -2.25 -7.90
CA LEU A 408 -23.40 -1.20 -8.87
C LEU A 408 -24.22 -0.06 -8.27
N PRO A 409 -25.33 -0.31 -7.53
CA PRO A 409 -26.12 0.78 -6.99
C PRO A 409 -25.34 1.58 -5.94
N ALA A 410 -24.59 0.90 -5.07
CA ALA A 410 -23.71 1.54 -4.10
C ALA A 410 -22.70 2.47 -4.80
N THR A 411 -22.02 1.95 -5.83
CA THR A 411 -20.99 2.67 -6.58
C THR A 411 -21.55 3.93 -7.24
N LEU A 412 -22.73 3.84 -7.87
CA LEU A 412 -23.40 4.99 -8.50
C LEU A 412 -23.81 6.06 -7.47
N LEU A 413 -24.34 5.64 -6.31
CA LEU A 413 -24.71 6.54 -5.23
C LEU A 413 -23.48 7.24 -4.62
N THR A 414 -22.39 6.51 -4.39
CA THR A 414 -21.13 7.09 -3.90
C THR A 414 -20.45 7.98 -4.94
N LEU A 415 -20.55 7.65 -6.22
CA LEU A 415 -20.05 8.49 -7.30
C LEU A 415 -20.83 9.81 -7.36
N ALA A 416 -22.15 9.76 -7.27
CA ALA A 416 -23.00 10.95 -7.21
C ALA A 416 -22.68 11.80 -5.97
N GLN A 417 -22.52 11.17 -4.80
CA GLN A 417 -22.14 11.84 -3.56
C GLN A 417 -20.78 12.52 -3.69
N SER A 418 -19.76 11.80 -4.17
CA SER A 418 -18.40 12.31 -4.36
C SER A 418 -18.39 13.49 -5.32
N TYR A 419 -19.13 13.39 -6.42
CA TYR A 419 -19.27 14.45 -7.41
C TYR A 419 -19.92 15.71 -6.79
N ILE A 420 -21.06 15.56 -6.09
CA ILE A 420 -21.75 16.67 -5.42
C ILE A 420 -20.83 17.32 -4.37
N HIS A 421 -20.15 16.51 -3.55
CA HIS A 421 -19.26 17.01 -2.51
C HIS A 421 -18.11 17.83 -3.10
N LEU A 422 -17.43 17.29 -4.11
CA LEU A 422 -16.34 18.01 -4.80
C LEU A 422 -16.86 19.29 -5.46
N ARG A 423 -18.08 19.26 -6.03
CA ARG A 423 -18.72 20.45 -6.61
C ARG A 423 -19.00 21.54 -5.58
N LEU A 424 -19.48 21.15 -4.40
CA LEU A 424 -19.72 22.08 -3.29
C LEU A 424 -18.41 22.62 -2.71
N GLN A 425 -17.40 21.76 -2.55
CA GLN A 425 -16.10 22.16 -2.00
C GLN A 425 -15.37 23.17 -2.89
N PHE A 426 -15.53 23.05 -4.21
CA PHE A 426 -14.90 23.93 -5.21
C PHE A 426 -15.92 24.76 -6.01
N LEU A 427 -16.96 25.27 -5.35
CA LEU A 427 -17.97 26.18 -5.93
C LEU A 427 -17.31 27.33 -6.72
N ASP A 428 -16.32 27.99 -6.11
CA ASP A 428 -15.49 28.99 -6.76
C ASP A 428 -14.35 28.29 -7.52
N SER A 429 -14.55 28.08 -8.82
CA SER A 429 -13.53 27.47 -9.70
C SER A 429 -12.23 28.29 -9.76
N THR A 430 -12.27 29.57 -9.38
CA THR A 430 -11.12 30.46 -9.21
C THR A 430 -10.20 30.02 -8.08
N LYS A 431 -10.70 29.32 -7.05
CA LYS A 431 -9.88 28.75 -5.97
C LYS A 431 -9.03 27.56 -6.41
N MET A 432 -9.40 26.90 -7.52
CA MET A 432 -8.56 25.87 -8.15
C MET A 432 -7.53 26.45 -9.12
N ARG A 433 -7.62 27.75 -9.42
CA ARG A 433 -6.73 28.39 -10.38
C ARG A 433 -5.51 28.95 -9.66
N ASN A 434 -4.36 28.69 -10.25
CA ASN A 434 -3.12 29.31 -9.85
C ASN A 434 -3.00 30.68 -10.47
N PHE A 435 -3.01 31.72 -9.64
CA PHE A 435 -2.75 33.08 -10.10
C PHE A 435 -1.29 33.30 -10.54
N GLU A 436 -0.38 32.36 -10.23
CA GLU A 436 0.99 32.39 -10.75
C GLU A 436 1.12 31.55 -12.03
N PRO A 437 1.38 32.15 -13.20
CA PRO A 437 1.52 31.42 -14.45
C PRO A 437 2.69 30.42 -14.42
N PHE A 438 2.55 29.29 -15.12
CA PHE A 438 3.49 28.16 -15.11
C PHE A 438 4.94 28.59 -15.37
N GLN A 439 5.15 29.50 -16.33
CA GLN A 439 6.49 30.00 -16.66
C GLN A 439 7.17 30.69 -15.47
N GLN A 440 6.43 31.49 -14.70
CA GLN A 440 6.95 32.15 -13.50
C GLN A 440 7.31 31.13 -12.43
N ARG A 441 6.48 30.11 -12.21
CA ARG A 441 6.78 29.01 -11.26
C ARG A 441 8.00 28.21 -11.67
N ARG A 442 8.10 27.81 -12.93
CA ARG A 442 9.27 27.09 -13.46
C ARG A 442 10.54 27.91 -13.27
N LEU A 443 10.49 29.22 -13.53
CA LEU A 443 11.63 30.11 -13.34
C LEU A 443 11.98 30.29 -11.87
N LYS A 444 11.00 30.49 -10.97
CA LYS A 444 11.19 30.53 -9.51
C LYS A 444 11.81 29.22 -9.00
N ARG A 445 11.33 28.06 -9.47
CA ARG A 445 11.90 26.74 -9.15
C ARG A 445 13.35 26.64 -9.63
N LEU A 446 13.64 27.02 -10.88
CA LEU A 446 14.99 27.01 -11.43
C LEU A 446 15.93 27.91 -10.61
N ILE A 447 15.50 29.13 -10.31
CA ILE A 447 16.23 30.08 -9.44
C ILE A 447 16.53 29.44 -8.09
N ASN A 448 15.56 28.76 -7.48
CA ASN A 448 15.74 28.08 -6.19
C ASN A 448 16.73 26.91 -6.27
N VAL A 449 16.73 26.14 -7.36
CA VAL A 449 17.68 25.03 -7.58
C VAL A 449 19.10 25.59 -7.72
N TRP A 450 19.30 26.56 -8.61
CA TRP A 450 20.61 27.21 -8.79
C TRP A 450 21.09 27.90 -7.51
N ARG A 451 20.19 28.51 -6.73
CA ARG A 451 20.51 29.12 -5.44
C ARG A 451 20.95 28.08 -4.41
N ARG A 452 20.32 26.90 -4.36
CA ARG A 452 20.77 25.79 -3.50
C ARG A 452 22.12 25.25 -3.93
N ALA A 453 22.41 25.21 -5.23
CA ALA A 453 23.72 24.81 -5.75
C ALA A 453 24.80 25.83 -5.36
N SER A 454 24.57 27.13 -5.56
CA SER A 454 25.47 28.21 -5.12
C SER A 454 25.74 28.16 -3.61
N LEU A 455 24.72 27.94 -2.78
CA LEU A 455 24.86 27.81 -1.32
C LEU A 455 25.60 26.55 -0.85
N ARG A 456 25.76 25.55 -1.72
CA ARG A 456 26.48 24.31 -1.40
C ARG A 456 27.95 24.34 -1.84
N MET A 457 28.31 25.28 -2.73
CA MET A 457 29.70 25.47 -3.16
C MET A 457 30.47 26.18 -2.04
N GLY A 458 31.62 25.63 -1.64
CA GLY A 458 32.52 26.26 -0.68
C GLY A 458 33.24 27.47 -1.29
N ASP A 459 33.79 28.34 -0.45
CA ASP A 459 34.62 29.49 -0.87
C ASP A 459 36.12 29.19 -0.67
N TYR A 460 36.51 27.92 -0.58
CA TYR A 460 37.86 27.54 -0.13
C TYR A 460 38.89 27.48 -1.26
N THR A 461 38.45 27.26 -2.51
CA THR A 461 39.32 27.15 -3.69
C THR A 461 38.96 28.16 -4.77
N TRP A 462 39.95 28.62 -5.55
CA TRP A 462 39.74 29.60 -6.62
C TRP A 462 38.75 29.10 -7.68
N ASP A 463 38.84 27.83 -8.06
CA ASP A 463 37.92 27.20 -9.01
C ASP A 463 36.47 27.13 -8.50
N GLU A 464 36.27 26.83 -7.21
CA GLU A 464 34.93 26.87 -6.59
C GLU A 464 34.36 28.29 -6.55
N SER A 465 35.19 29.29 -6.25
CA SER A 465 34.76 30.69 -6.23
C SER A 465 34.30 31.18 -7.62
N LEU A 466 34.99 30.73 -8.68
CA LEU A 466 34.69 31.09 -10.07
C LEU A 466 33.44 30.35 -10.57
N ALA A 467 33.27 29.09 -10.21
CA ALA A 467 32.05 28.32 -10.45
C ALA A 467 30.83 28.96 -9.75
N ARG A 468 30.99 29.38 -8.50
CA ARG A 468 29.94 30.04 -7.72
C ARG A 468 29.51 31.37 -8.34
N GLN A 469 30.47 32.20 -8.75
CA GLN A 469 30.17 33.44 -9.49
C GLN A 469 29.39 33.19 -10.78
N THR A 470 29.72 32.12 -11.51
CA THR A 470 29.00 31.73 -12.74
C THR A 470 27.55 31.35 -12.45
N VAL A 471 27.32 30.58 -11.38
CA VAL A 471 25.98 30.22 -10.91
C VAL A 471 25.19 31.45 -10.46
N ASP A 472 25.81 32.35 -9.69
CA ASP A 472 25.16 33.56 -9.20
C ASP A 472 24.78 34.53 -10.34
N ARG A 473 25.63 34.67 -11.36
CA ARG A 473 25.29 35.38 -12.59
C ARG A 473 24.06 34.77 -13.28
N ARG A 474 23.97 33.44 -13.33
CA ARG A 474 22.80 32.74 -13.89
C ARG A 474 21.53 33.01 -13.07
N ILE A 475 21.62 33.02 -11.74
CA ILE A 475 20.52 33.36 -10.83
C ILE A 475 20.00 34.79 -11.10
N VAL A 476 20.90 35.76 -11.25
CA VAL A 476 20.54 37.16 -11.55
C VAL A 476 19.81 37.25 -12.89
N ASN A 477 20.31 36.59 -13.93
CA ASN A 477 19.65 36.58 -15.25
C ASN A 477 18.26 35.96 -15.22
N LEU A 478 18.09 34.84 -14.49
CA LEU A 478 16.79 34.22 -14.32
C LEU A 478 15.82 35.11 -13.54
N ARG A 479 16.30 35.84 -12.51
CA ARG A 479 15.48 36.83 -11.79
C ARG A 479 15.05 38.00 -12.67
N LYS A 480 15.95 38.51 -13.51
CA LYS A 480 15.62 39.55 -14.50
C LYS A 480 14.50 39.07 -15.44
N ARG A 481 14.59 37.83 -15.92
CA ARG A 481 13.54 37.21 -16.76
C ARG A 481 12.23 36.99 -16.01
N LEU A 482 12.27 36.62 -14.72
CA LEU A 482 11.08 36.52 -13.87
C LEU A 482 10.39 37.88 -13.69
N LYS A 483 11.16 38.95 -13.43
CA LYS A 483 10.65 40.31 -13.24
C LYS A 483 10.03 40.87 -14.54
N ARG A 484 10.55 40.48 -15.71
CA ARG A 484 9.96 40.80 -17.03
C ARG A 484 8.63 40.08 -17.23
N LEU A 485 8.54 38.80 -16.89
CA LEU A 485 7.31 38.01 -16.99
C LEU A 485 6.22 38.46 -16.00
N GLY A 486 6.59 38.95 -14.80
CA GLY A 486 5.64 39.49 -13.82
C GLY A 486 4.97 40.80 -14.24
N LYS A 487 5.51 41.50 -15.24
CA LYS A 487 4.98 42.78 -15.75
C LYS A 487 4.13 42.62 -17.02
N MET A 488 4.10 41.44 -17.63
CA MET A 488 3.25 41.17 -18.79
C MET A 488 1.96 40.53 -18.30
N PRO A 489 0.79 41.17 -18.44
CA PRO A 489 -0.46 40.42 -18.40
C PRO A 489 -0.43 39.48 -19.61
N GLU A 490 -0.43 38.17 -19.37
CA GLU A 490 -0.73 37.22 -20.45
C GLU A 490 -2.13 37.58 -20.96
N LYS A 491 -2.22 38.02 -22.23
CA LYS A 491 -3.52 38.01 -22.91
C LYS A 491 -4.01 36.56 -22.84
N PRO A 492 -5.27 36.29 -22.44
CA PRO A 492 -5.84 34.99 -22.70
C PRO A 492 -5.84 34.84 -24.23
N THR A 493 -4.91 34.04 -24.74
CA THR A 493 -4.97 33.52 -26.11
C THR A 493 -6.34 32.88 -26.28
N GLY A 494 -6.99 33.14 -27.40
CA GLY A 494 -8.31 32.58 -27.67
C GLY A 494 -8.29 31.06 -27.47
N PHE A 495 -9.39 30.49 -26.97
CA PHE A 495 -9.51 29.03 -26.80
C PHE A 495 -9.08 28.29 -28.07
N GLU A 496 -9.49 28.78 -29.24
CA GLU A 496 -9.14 28.23 -30.55
C GLU A 496 -7.64 28.30 -30.88
N GLU A 497 -6.96 29.40 -30.55
CA GLU A 497 -5.51 29.56 -30.75
C GLU A 497 -4.72 28.61 -29.83
N ASN A 498 -5.19 28.41 -28.60
CA ASN A 498 -4.61 27.43 -27.68
C ASN A 498 -4.83 26.00 -28.17
N VAL A 499 -6.02 25.65 -28.64
CA VAL A 499 -6.31 24.31 -29.20
C VAL A 499 -5.44 24.03 -30.44
N GLN A 500 -5.29 25.01 -31.33
CA GLN A 500 -4.43 24.87 -32.52
C GLN A 500 -2.96 24.72 -32.15
N ASN A 501 -2.45 25.53 -31.22
CA ASN A 501 -1.08 25.42 -30.71
C ASN A 501 -0.83 24.07 -29.99
N LEU A 502 -1.82 23.55 -29.26
CA LEU A 502 -1.74 22.24 -28.61
C LEU A 502 -1.72 21.10 -29.63
N ARG A 503 -2.62 21.08 -30.62
CA ARG A 503 -2.61 20.06 -31.68
C ARG A 503 -1.30 20.06 -32.46
N ALA A 504 -0.74 21.23 -32.77
CA ALA A 504 0.53 21.35 -33.46
C ALA A 504 1.72 20.88 -32.60
N SER A 505 1.63 21.04 -31.28
CA SER A 505 2.72 20.68 -30.35
C SER A 505 2.72 19.22 -29.91
N TYR A 506 1.58 18.52 -30.01
CA TYR A 506 1.41 17.17 -29.42
C TYR A 506 0.79 16.12 -30.38
N PRO A 507 1.39 15.86 -31.57
CA PRO A 507 0.98 14.72 -32.38
C PRO A 507 1.40 13.39 -31.73
N ILE A 508 0.63 12.32 -31.98
CA ILE A 508 1.03 10.94 -31.65
C ILE A 508 2.31 10.65 -32.43
N LYS A 509 3.41 10.40 -31.72
CA LYS A 509 4.74 10.22 -32.34
C LYS A 509 4.86 8.86 -33.02
N ASN A 510 4.32 7.81 -32.39
CA ASN A 510 4.46 6.44 -32.85
C ASN A 510 3.16 5.66 -32.65
N THR A 511 2.35 5.57 -33.70
CA THR A 511 1.06 4.86 -33.70
C THR A 511 1.21 3.35 -33.57
N THR A 512 2.29 2.77 -34.12
CA THR A 512 2.59 1.35 -34.02
C THR A 512 2.83 0.93 -32.58
N LEU A 513 3.62 1.71 -31.84
CA LEU A 513 3.89 1.47 -30.42
C LEU A 513 2.62 1.61 -29.56
N VAL A 514 1.71 2.54 -29.89
CA VAL A 514 0.39 2.64 -29.24
C VAL A 514 -0.40 1.35 -29.43
N ILE A 515 -0.48 0.82 -30.65
CA ILE A 515 -1.21 -0.41 -30.95
C ILE A 515 -0.62 -1.60 -30.17
N ILE A 516 0.70 -1.72 -30.13
CA ILE A 516 1.39 -2.78 -29.36
C ILE A 516 1.04 -2.69 -27.87
N CYS A 517 1.10 -1.50 -27.28
CA CYS A 517 0.78 -1.30 -25.86
C CYS A 517 -0.70 -1.58 -25.57
N LEU A 518 -1.62 -1.12 -26.43
CA LEU A 518 -3.05 -1.40 -26.29
C LEU A 518 -3.35 -2.89 -26.44
N LEU A 519 -2.67 -3.57 -27.37
CA LEU A 519 -2.80 -5.02 -27.55
C LEU A 519 -2.26 -5.79 -26.33
N ALA A 520 -1.13 -5.38 -25.76
CA ALA A 520 -0.61 -5.95 -24.53
C ALA A 520 -1.55 -5.74 -23.32
N LEU A 521 -2.13 -4.55 -23.19
CA LEU A 521 -3.15 -4.28 -22.15
C LEU A 521 -4.41 -5.12 -22.36
N LEU A 522 -4.88 -5.26 -23.60
CA LEU A 522 -6.04 -6.09 -23.94
C LEU A 522 -5.78 -7.56 -23.59
N ILE A 523 -4.60 -8.08 -23.92
CA ILE A 523 -4.17 -9.45 -23.58
C ILE A 523 -4.12 -9.63 -22.06
N THR A 524 -3.55 -8.67 -21.33
CA THR A 524 -3.49 -8.68 -19.86
C THR A 524 -4.90 -8.78 -19.27
N LEU A 525 -5.84 -8.00 -19.80
CA LEU A 525 -7.24 -8.00 -19.38
C LEU A 525 -7.92 -9.33 -19.68
N LEU A 526 -7.78 -9.81 -20.91
CA LEU A 526 -8.43 -11.03 -21.39
C LEU A 526 -7.96 -12.25 -20.59
N PHE A 527 -6.65 -12.38 -20.33
CA PHE A 527 -6.14 -13.45 -19.48
C PHE A 527 -6.58 -13.31 -18.01
N SER A 528 -6.69 -12.09 -17.48
CA SER A 528 -7.18 -11.85 -16.12
C SER A 528 -8.66 -12.21 -15.94
N ILE A 529 -9.46 -12.09 -17.00
CA ILE A 529 -10.87 -12.51 -17.03
C ILE A 529 -10.96 -14.03 -17.23
N LEU A 530 -10.20 -14.59 -18.18
CA LEU A 530 -10.20 -16.03 -18.46
C LEU A 530 -9.73 -16.86 -17.27
N SER A 531 -8.77 -16.36 -16.47
CA SER A 531 -8.33 -17.04 -15.24
C SER A 531 -9.46 -17.18 -14.21
N ARG A 532 -10.63 -16.56 -14.41
CA ARG A 532 -11.81 -16.66 -13.54
C ARG A 532 -12.92 -17.54 -14.09
N ILE A 533 -13.03 -17.68 -15.41
CA ILE A 533 -14.20 -18.30 -16.05
C ILE A 533 -14.11 -19.83 -16.01
N ASP A 534 -12.91 -20.41 -15.91
CA ASP A 534 -12.71 -21.84 -15.64
C ASP A 534 -11.33 -22.07 -15.00
N GLN A 535 -11.11 -23.22 -14.35
CA GLN A 535 -9.84 -23.58 -13.70
C GLN A 535 -8.63 -24.02 -14.59
N PRO A 536 -8.61 -24.02 -15.95
CA PRO A 536 -7.47 -24.60 -16.65
C PRO A 536 -6.20 -23.73 -16.65
N ILE A 537 -6.29 -22.43 -16.31
CA ILE A 537 -5.15 -21.50 -16.36
C ILE A 537 -4.63 -21.21 -14.93
N LYS A 538 -3.59 -21.94 -14.50
CA LYS A 538 -2.94 -21.80 -13.18
C LYS A 538 -1.91 -20.65 -13.10
N ILE A 539 -2.14 -19.56 -13.82
CA ILE A 539 -1.16 -18.47 -13.93
C ILE A 539 -1.55 -17.33 -12.98
N SER A 540 -0.63 -16.89 -12.12
CA SER A 540 -0.87 -15.74 -11.23
C SER A 540 -0.97 -14.44 -12.02
N LYS A 541 -1.65 -13.43 -11.47
CA LYS A 541 -1.78 -12.12 -12.12
C LYS A 541 -0.44 -11.43 -12.36
N GLY A 542 0.54 -11.65 -11.48
CA GLY A 542 1.90 -11.14 -11.63
C GLY A 542 2.56 -11.69 -12.90
N TRP A 543 2.39 -12.99 -13.16
CA TRP A 543 2.87 -13.62 -14.40
C TRP A 543 2.21 -13.05 -15.66
N ILE A 544 0.88 -12.86 -15.63
CA ILE A 544 0.14 -12.30 -16.78
C ILE A 544 0.69 -10.90 -17.13
N ALA A 545 0.92 -10.06 -16.12
CA ALA A 545 1.44 -8.71 -16.33
C ALA A 545 2.88 -8.69 -16.86
N ILE A 546 3.77 -9.53 -16.32
CA ILE A 546 5.15 -9.63 -16.80
C ILE A 546 5.20 -10.17 -18.23
N LEU A 547 4.45 -11.23 -18.54
CA LEU A 547 4.41 -11.80 -19.89
C LEU A 547 3.88 -10.78 -20.91
N SER A 548 2.87 -10.00 -20.54
CA SER A 548 2.32 -8.95 -21.41
C SER A 548 3.30 -7.80 -21.60
N ALA A 549 4.03 -7.41 -20.55
CA ALA A 549 5.08 -6.39 -20.64
C ALA A 549 6.26 -6.85 -21.49
N LEU A 550 6.69 -8.11 -21.34
CA LEU A 550 7.74 -8.70 -22.16
C LEU A 550 7.34 -8.79 -23.63
N LEU A 551 6.07 -9.14 -23.92
CA LEU A 551 5.53 -9.13 -25.27
C LEU A 551 5.54 -7.71 -25.86
N ALA A 552 5.12 -6.70 -25.09
CA ALA A 552 5.17 -5.31 -25.52
C ALA A 552 6.61 -4.86 -25.83
N LEU A 553 7.55 -5.17 -24.93
CA LEU A 553 8.97 -4.86 -25.12
C LEU A 553 9.54 -5.55 -26.36
N SER A 554 9.29 -6.84 -26.53
CA SER A 554 9.77 -7.63 -27.67
C SER A 554 9.25 -7.10 -29.00
N LEU A 555 8.01 -6.59 -29.05
CA LEU A 555 7.42 -6.04 -30.28
C LEU A 555 7.82 -4.58 -30.52
N SER A 556 8.20 -3.84 -29.47
CA SER A 556 8.48 -2.39 -29.55
C SER A 556 9.83 -2.02 -30.18
N ASN A 557 10.74 -2.99 -30.35
CA ASN A 557 12.12 -2.77 -30.82
C ASN A 557 12.80 -1.56 -30.15
N TYR A 558 12.63 -1.46 -28.84
CA TYR A 558 13.03 -0.29 -28.05
C TYR A 558 14.54 -0.31 -27.77
N GLU A 559 15.28 0.63 -28.36
CA GLU A 559 16.75 0.68 -28.29
C GLU A 559 17.30 1.16 -26.92
N ASP A 560 16.50 1.89 -26.12
CA ASP A 560 16.94 2.51 -24.85
C ASP A 560 16.24 1.94 -23.60
N ILE A 561 16.29 0.61 -23.43
CA ILE A 561 15.67 -0.08 -22.27
C ILE A 561 16.15 0.53 -20.93
N GLU A 562 17.42 0.95 -20.84
CA GLU A 562 17.98 1.60 -19.65
C GLU A 562 17.24 2.91 -19.31
N GLY A 563 17.03 3.77 -20.32
CA GLY A 563 16.25 4.99 -20.18
C GLY A 563 14.86 4.74 -19.61
N MET A 564 14.15 3.73 -20.11
CA MET A 564 12.83 3.34 -19.58
C MET A 564 12.91 2.83 -18.13
N LEU A 565 13.85 1.94 -17.81
CA LEU A 565 14.02 1.40 -16.45
C LEU A 565 14.33 2.48 -15.41
N THR A 566 15.00 3.57 -15.81
CA THR A 566 15.29 4.70 -14.92
C THR A 566 14.07 5.56 -14.58
N ARG A 567 13.01 5.49 -15.40
CA ARG A 567 11.77 6.25 -15.19
C ARG A 567 10.76 5.53 -14.32
N ILE A 568 10.92 4.21 -14.15
CA ILE A 568 10.11 3.41 -13.24
C ILE A 568 10.30 3.91 -11.79
N ASP A 569 9.20 4.09 -11.06
CA ASP A 569 9.21 4.52 -9.67
C ASP A 569 9.50 3.35 -8.71
N TRP A 570 10.76 2.92 -8.69
CA TRP A 570 11.29 1.92 -7.75
C TRP A 570 11.00 2.26 -6.28
N SER A 571 10.92 3.55 -5.99
CA SER A 571 10.71 4.05 -4.64
C SER A 571 9.31 3.62 -4.13
N THR A 572 8.29 3.77 -4.97
CA THR A 572 6.92 3.38 -4.64
C THR A 572 6.77 1.85 -4.55
N MET A 573 7.44 1.08 -5.43
CA MET A 573 7.47 -0.38 -5.34
C MET A 573 8.09 -0.87 -4.03
N LEU A 574 9.25 -0.34 -3.64
CA LEU A 574 9.89 -0.70 -2.36
C LEU A 574 9.01 -0.35 -1.16
N PHE A 575 8.32 0.80 -1.21
CA PHE A 575 7.39 1.18 -0.14
C PHE A 575 6.28 0.17 0.05
N PHE A 576 5.71 -0.37 -1.04
CA PHE A 576 4.67 -1.40 -0.96
C PHE A 576 5.17 -2.66 -0.26
N VAL A 577 6.35 -3.16 -0.62
CA VAL A 577 6.94 -4.34 0.03
C VAL A 577 7.10 -4.10 1.53
N THR A 578 7.60 -2.93 1.92
CA THR A 578 7.82 -2.61 3.34
C THR A 578 6.50 -2.52 4.11
N LEU A 579 5.44 -1.98 3.50
CA LEU A 579 4.13 -1.88 4.15
C LEU A 579 3.51 -3.27 4.32
N SER A 580 3.56 -4.14 3.30
CA SER A 580 3.05 -5.51 3.39
C SER A 580 3.76 -6.33 4.46
N ILE A 581 5.09 -6.19 4.58
CA ILE A 581 5.88 -6.81 5.66
C ILE A 581 5.41 -6.35 7.04
N ILE A 582 5.26 -5.04 7.22
CA ILE A 582 4.78 -4.46 8.49
C ILE A 582 3.41 -5.00 8.85
N MET A 583 2.51 -5.10 7.88
CA MET A 583 1.16 -5.58 8.12
C MET A 583 1.14 -7.03 8.53
N GLN A 584 1.94 -7.86 7.90
CA GLN A 584 2.06 -9.25 8.31
C GLN A 584 2.68 -9.39 9.70
N VAL A 585 3.59 -8.49 10.08
CA VAL A 585 4.09 -8.42 11.46
C VAL A 585 2.98 -8.08 12.45
N LEU A 586 2.11 -7.12 12.13
CA LEU A 586 0.98 -6.76 12.99
C LEU A 586 -0.03 -7.90 13.15
N ILE A 587 -0.23 -8.73 12.11
CA ILE A 587 -1.00 -9.98 12.18
C ILE A 587 -0.35 -10.92 13.19
N THR A 588 0.94 -11.20 13.03
CA THR A 588 1.68 -12.12 13.91
C THR A 588 1.74 -11.65 15.37
N LEU A 589 1.71 -10.34 15.61
CA LEU A 589 1.63 -9.76 16.97
C LEU A 589 0.24 -9.88 17.62
N GLY A 590 -0.75 -10.44 16.93
CA GLY A 590 -2.10 -10.67 17.45
C GLY A 590 -2.95 -9.40 17.56
N LEU A 591 -2.51 -8.27 16.99
CA LEU A 591 -3.27 -7.02 17.03
C LEU A 591 -4.63 -7.17 16.32
N LEU A 592 -4.64 -7.91 15.21
CA LEU A 592 -5.84 -8.05 14.38
C LEU A 592 -6.85 -9.05 14.97
N GLU A 593 -6.38 -10.12 15.61
CA GLU A 593 -7.26 -11.08 16.33
C GLU A 593 -8.02 -10.39 17.48
N ASN A 594 -7.35 -9.50 18.21
CA ASN A 594 -7.98 -8.73 19.30
C ASN A 594 -9.08 -7.80 18.79
N ILE A 595 -8.90 -7.17 17.62
CA ILE A 595 -9.95 -6.35 16.98
C ILE A 595 -11.15 -7.23 16.62
N GLY A 596 -10.92 -8.44 16.11
CA GLY A 596 -11.97 -9.41 15.82
C GLY A 596 -12.78 -9.82 17.05
N LEU A 597 -12.11 -10.15 18.16
CA LEU A 597 -12.76 -10.52 19.42
C LEU A 597 -13.60 -9.38 20.01
N LEU A 598 -13.09 -8.14 19.95
CA LEU A 598 -13.83 -6.94 20.37
C LEU A 598 -15.09 -6.76 19.53
N LEU A 599 -14.99 -6.95 18.22
CA LEU A 599 -16.11 -6.84 17.29
C LEU A 599 -17.17 -7.93 17.55
N GLU A 600 -16.73 -9.18 17.74
CA GLU A 600 -17.61 -10.31 18.06
C GLU A 600 -18.39 -10.05 19.35
N HIS A 601 -17.70 -9.63 20.42
CA HIS A 601 -18.34 -9.34 21.69
C HIS A 601 -19.35 -8.17 21.57
N PHE A 602 -19.01 -7.15 20.78
CA PHE A 602 -19.91 -6.02 20.52
C PHE A 602 -21.18 -6.45 19.78
N ILE A 603 -21.09 -7.36 18.81
CA ILE A 603 -22.23 -7.86 18.04
C ILE A 603 -23.13 -8.77 18.90
N ILE A 604 -22.53 -9.67 19.70
CA ILE A 604 -23.28 -10.65 20.51
C ILE A 604 -24.14 -9.97 21.59
N ASN A 605 -23.63 -8.90 22.19
CA ASN A 605 -24.32 -8.15 23.25
C ASN A 605 -25.58 -7.41 22.77
N VAL A 606 -25.82 -7.33 21.46
CA VAL A 606 -26.99 -6.69 20.88
C VAL A 606 -28.11 -7.71 20.65
N ALA A 607 -29.35 -7.27 20.79
CA ALA A 607 -30.55 -8.06 20.51
C ALA A 607 -30.52 -8.65 19.08
N GLU A 608 -31.02 -9.89 18.94
CA GLU A 608 -30.86 -10.69 17.72
C GLU A 608 -31.36 -9.98 16.46
N GLU A 609 -32.47 -9.24 16.57
CA GLU A 609 -33.09 -8.49 15.47
C GLU A 609 -32.20 -7.39 14.89
N HIS A 610 -31.27 -6.86 15.69
CA HIS A 610 -30.39 -5.75 15.30
C HIS A 610 -28.95 -6.20 15.02
N ARG A 611 -28.60 -7.48 15.24
CA ARG A 611 -27.24 -8.00 15.06
C ARG A 611 -26.69 -7.76 13.66
N LEU A 612 -27.49 -8.02 12.62
CA LEU A 612 -27.07 -7.80 11.22
C LEU A 612 -26.79 -6.32 10.93
N THR A 613 -27.64 -5.41 11.43
CA THR A 613 -27.48 -3.97 11.26
C THR A 613 -26.17 -3.49 11.89
N VAL A 614 -25.92 -3.92 13.13
CA VAL A 614 -24.70 -3.58 13.87
C VAL A 614 -23.47 -4.19 13.20
N ALA A 615 -23.56 -5.42 12.69
CA ALA A 615 -22.46 -6.07 12.00
C ALA A 615 -22.07 -5.35 10.69
N ILE A 616 -23.06 -5.00 9.84
CA ILE A 616 -22.85 -4.23 8.61
C ILE A 616 -22.18 -2.89 8.92
N LEU A 617 -22.73 -2.13 9.87
CA LEU A 617 -22.20 -0.83 10.27
C LEU A 617 -20.79 -0.94 10.86
N SER A 618 -20.56 -1.92 11.71
CA SER A 618 -19.25 -2.09 12.34
C SER A 618 -18.20 -2.44 11.30
N ILE A 619 -18.49 -3.35 10.37
CA ILE A 619 -17.52 -3.74 9.34
C ILE A 619 -17.21 -2.60 8.39
N ILE A 620 -18.22 -1.91 7.84
CA ILE A 620 -17.96 -0.83 6.88
C ILE A 620 -17.18 0.32 7.52
N TRP A 621 -17.50 0.70 8.76
CA TRP A 621 -16.82 1.82 9.44
C TRP A 621 -15.43 1.44 9.95
N ILE A 622 -15.26 0.26 10.55
CA ILE A 622 -13.95 -0.21 11.02
C ILE A 622 -13.02 -0.38 9.82
N SER A 623 -13.45 -1.03 8.75
CA SER A 623 -12.63 -1.18 7.54
C SER A 623 -12.32 0.16 6.90
N ALA A 624 -13.29 1.07 6.75
CA ALA A 624 -13.04 2.38 6.17
C ALA A 624 -12.04 3.21 6.98
N ILE A 625 -12.20 3.24 8.31
CA ILE A 625 -11.29 3.97 9.20
C ILE A 625 -9.90 3.35 9.18
N LEU A 626 -9.79 2.01 9.30
CA LEU A 626 -8.50 1.32 9.24
C LEU A 626 -7.80 1.61 7.92
N THR A 627 -8.53 1.61 6.81
CA THR A 627 -7.97 1.93 5.50
C THR A 627 -7.51 3.39 5.39
N THR A 628 -7.98 4.31 6.22
CA THR A 628 -7.37 5.67 6.23
C THR A 628 -5.94 5.67 6.75
N PHE A 629 -5.56 4.67 7.56
CA PHE A 629 -4.23 4.56 8.16
C PHE A 629 -3.36 3.51 7.48
N ILE A 630 -3.99 2.48 6.93
CA ILE A 630 -3.39 1.25 6.41
C ILE A 630 -3.89 1.06 4.97
N ASP A 631 -3.10 0.43 4.10
CA ASP A 631 -3.58 0.10 2.75
C ASP A 631 -4.80 -0.85 2.78
N ASN A 632 -5.62 -0.78 1.75
CA ASN A 632 -6.87 -1.56 1.65
C ASN A 632 -6.66 -3.08 1.50
N VAL A 633 -5.51 -3.53 0.99
CA VAL A 633 -5.16 -4.95 0.81
C VAL A 633 -5.06 -5.71 2.14
N PRO A 634 -4.20 -5.32 3.09
CA PRO A 634 -4.06 -6.01 4.37
C PRO A 634 -5.31 -5.87 5.26
N VAL A 635 -6.03 -4.75 5.20
CA VAL A 635 -7.31 -4.58 5.91
C VAL A 635 -8.35 -5.56 5.39
N ALA A 636 -8.42 -5.78 4.07
CA ALA A 636 -9.32 -6.75 3.46
C ALA A 636 -9.03 -8.19 3.89
N ASP A 637 -7.76 -8.63 3.86
CA ASP A 637 -7.39 -9.98 4.32
C ASP A 637 -7.76 -10.21 5.79
N MET A 638 -7.42 -9.24 6.64
CA MET A 638 -7.76 -9.24 8.06
C MET A 638 -9.27 -9.36 8.31
N MET A 639 -10.06 -8.48 7.71
CA MET A 639 -11.50 -8.43 7.95
C MET A 639 -12.19 -9.66 7.37
N MET A 640 -11.68 -10.24 6.27
CA MET A 640 -12.21 -11.51 5.75
C MET A 640 -11.99 -12.67 6.71
N ARG A 641 -10.84 -12.74 7.39
CA ARG A 641 -10.62 -13.73 8.46
C ARG A 641 -11.64 -13.55 9.58
N ILE A 642 -11.90 -12.31 9.98
CA ILE A 642 -12.87 -11.99 11.04
C ILE A 642 -14.30 -12.35 10.62
N ILE A 643 -14.71 -12.01 9.39
CA ILE A 643 -16.02 -12.42 8.84
C ILE A 643 -16.14 -13.95 8.82
N GLY A 644 -15.08 -14.65 8.42
CA GLY A 644 -15.01 -16.11 8.46
C GLY A 644 -15.20 -16.67 9.89
N THR A 645 -14.56 -16.07 10.90
CA THR A 645 -14.76 -16.49 12.30
C THR A 645 -16.19 -16.21 12.79
N LEU A 646 -16.77 -15.06 12.44
CA LEU A 646 -18.15 -14.69 12.80
C LEU A 646 -19.17 -15.65 12.17
N SER A 647 -18.93 -16.09 10.93
CA SER A 647 -19.78 -17.06 10.22
C SER A 647 -19.88 -18.41 10.93
N LEU A 648 -18.84 -18.82 11.66
CA LEU A 648 -18.77 -20.16 12.27
C LEU A 648 -19.47 -20.21 13.63
N ASN A 649 -19.75 -19.04 14.21
CA ASN A 649 -20.45 -18.90 15.47
C ASN A 649 -21.97 -19.03 15.26
N HIS A 650 -22.48 -20.23 15.52
CA HIS A 650 -23.90 -20.57 15.38
C HIS A 650 -24.83 -19.68 16.21
N HIS A 651 -24.33 -19.06 17.28
CA HIS A 651 -25.08 -18.12 18.12
C HIS A 651 -25.34 -16.76 17.45
N ILE A 652 -24.57 -16.36 16.43
CA ILE A 652 -24.69 -15.04 15.80
C ILE A 652 -25.68 -15.08 14.63
N ASN A 653 -25.79 -16.22 13.93
CA ASN A 653 -26.76 -16.51 12.85
C ASN A 653 -27.04 -15.33 11.89
N ILE A 654 -25.98 -14.72 11.35
CA ILE A 654 -26.07 -13.62 10.39
C ILE A 654 -25.64 -14.07 8.98
N PRO A 655 -26.32 -13.60 7.91
CA PRO A 655 -25.91 -13.87 6.54
C PRO A 655 -24.55 -13.24 6.27
N ILE A 656 -23.62 -13.99 5.67
CA ILE A 656 -22.22 -13.60 5.45
C ILE A 656 -22.10 -12.55 4.34
N MET A 657 -22.90 -12.68 3.29
CA MET A 657 -22.76 -11.91 2.05
C MET A 657 -22.89 -10.38 2.25
N PRO A 658 -23.84 -9.87 3.04
CA PRO A 658 -23.88 -8.45 3.39
C PRO A 658 -22.61 -7.94 4.10
N LEU A 659 -21.95 -8.75 4.93
CA LEU A 659 -20.69 -8.36 5.58
C LEU A 659 -19.56 -8.27 4.56
N VAL A 660 -19.55 -9.16 3.55
CA VAL A 660 -18.58 -9.15 2.45
C VAL A 660 -18.74 -7.89 1.60
N TRP A 661 -19.97 -7.50 1.25
CA TRP A 661 -20.25 -6.24 0.54
C TRP A 661 -19.86 -5.01 1.37
N SER A 662 -20.17 -5.05 2.67
CA SER A 662 -19.77 -4.00 3.62
C SER A 662 -18.25 -3.83 3.66
N LEU A 663 -17.51 -4.93 3.65
CA LEU A 663 -16.06 -4.91 3.64
C LEU A 663 -15.49 -4.40 2.31
N ALA A 664 -16.02 -4.88 1.18
CA ALA A 664 -15.55 -4.45 -0.15
C ALA A 664 -15.73 -2.94 -0.33
N LEU A 665 -16.89 -2.39 0.05
CA LEU A 665 -17.16 -0.94 0.03
C LEU A 665 -16.30 -0.19 1.05
N GLY A 666 -16.22 -0.68 2.29
CA GLY A 666 -15.44 0.00 3.34
C GLY A 666 -13.95 0.08 3.00
N CYS A 667 -13.35 -1.00 2.51
CA CYS A 667 -11.94 -1.01 2.11
C CYS A 667 -11.65 -0.08 0.93
N THR A 668 -12.50 -0.04 -0.08
CA THR A 668 -12.23 0.79 -1.28
C THR A 668 -12.56 2.26 -1.08
N LEU A 669 -13.70 2.57 -0.44
CA LEU A 669 -14.09 3.94 -0.13
C LEU A 669 -13.21 4.56 0.97
N GLY A 670 -12.79 3.75 1.96
CA GLY A 670 -11.85 4.13 3.02
C GLY A 670 -10.49 4.58 2.48
N GLY A 671 -10.06 4.04 1.34
CA GLY A 671 -8.85 4.44 0.62
C GLY A 671 -8.81 5.94 0.28
N ASN A 672 -9.98 6.61 0.20
CA ASN A 672 -10.04 8.05 -0.02
C ASN A 672 -9.69 8.90 1.20
N GLY A 673 -9.62 8.30 2.40
CA GLY A 673 -9.41 9.06 3.63
C GLY A 673 -8.00 9.67 3.77
N SER A 674 -6.99 9.06 3.15
CA SER A 674 -5.60 9.54 3.23
C SER A 674 -4.75 9.15 2.02
N ILE A 675 -3.58 9.78 1.85
CA ILE A 675 -2.64 9.41 0.77
C ILE A 675 -2.11 7.98 0.93
N VAL A 676 -2.06 7.46 2.16
CA VAL A 676 -1.49 6.14 2.46
C VAL A 676 -2.53 5.03 2.29
N GLY A 677 -3.82 5.37 2.32
CA GLY A 677 -4.90 4.39 2.39
C GLY A 677 -5.13 3.52 1.17
N ALA A 678 -4.57 3.90 0.02
CA ALA A 678 -4.60 3.06 -1.17
C ALA A 678 -3.30 3.22 -1.99
N PHE A 679 -2.85 2.13 -2.58
CA PHE A 679 -1.70 2.12 -3.51
C PHE A 679 -1.84 3.11 -4.67
N ALA A 680 -3.05 3.29 -5.21
CA ALA A 680 -3.32 4.27 -6.26
C ALA A 680 -2.98 5.71 -5.81
N ASN A 681 -3.24 6.06 -4.56
CA ASN A 681 -2.98 7.39 -4.00
C ASN A 681 -1.46 7.65 -3.90
N ILE A 682 -0.72 6.64 -3.43
CA ILE A 682 0.75 6.70 -3.29
C ILE A 682 1.41 6.83 -4.67
N ALA A 683 0.93 6.05 -5.66
CA ALA A 683 1.39 6.12 -7.03
C ALA A 683 1.12 7.51 -7.63
N CYS A 684 -0.07 8.09 -7.40
CA CYS A 684 -0.43 9.43 -7.88
C CYS A 684 0.52 10.50 -7.30
N ALA A 685 0.80 10.41 -5.99
CA ALA A 685 1.76 11.29 -5.33
C ALA A 685 3.18 11.09 -5.88
N GLY A 686 3.56 9.87 -6.25
CA GLY A 686 4.83 9.55 -6.92
C GLY A 686 4.96 10.25 -8.27
N VAL A 687 3.98 10.06 -9.15
CA VAL A 687 3.91 10.70 -10.47
C VAL A 687 3.94 12.23 -10.36
N ALA A 688 3.17 12.80 -9.44
CA ALA A 688 3.18 14.23 -9.17
C ALA A 688 4.57 14.73 -8.77
N SER A 689 5.28 13.98 -7.92
CA SER A 689 6.63 14.31 -7.46
C SER A 689 7.67 14.29 -8.57
N CYS A 690 7.58 13.33 -9.49
CA CYS A 690 8.45 13.25 -10.68
C CYS A 690 8.27 14.48 -11.59
N HIS A 691 7.05 15.01 -11.68
CA HIS A 691 6.73 16.24 -12.43
C HIS A 691 6.97 17.53 -11.61
N GLY A 692 7.52 17.40 -10.40
CA GLY A 692 7.88 18.53 -9.53
C GLY A 692 6.71 19.14 -8.76
N TYR A 693 5.54 18.50 -8.74
CA TYR A 693 4.41 18.85 -7.87
C TYR A 693 4.45 18.04 -6.58
N LYS A 694 3.95 18.60 -5.49
CA LYS A 694 3.93 17.90 -4.20
C LYS A 694 2.49 17.72 -3.74
N LEU A 695 2.04 16.47 -3.72
CA LEU A 695 0.80 16.08 -3.06
C LEU A 695 1.13 15.77 -1.59
N THR A 696 0.88 16.72 -0.69
CA THR A 696 1.19 16.57 0.74
C THR A 696 0.09 15.80 1.45
N PHE A 697 0.46 15.05 2.51
CA PHE A 697 -0.49 14.25 3.29
C PHE A 697 -1.70 15.07 3.77
N PHE A 698 -1.45 16.19 4.45
CA PHE A 698 -2.52 17.07 4.92
C PHE A 698 -3.30 17.77 3.80
N GLY A 699 -2.65 18.04 2.67
CA GLY A 699 -3.31 18.64 1.50
C GLY A 699 -4.40 17.74 0.93
N TYR A 700 -4.10 16.44 0.80
CA TYR A 700 -5.08 15.45 0.36
C TYR A 700 -6.08 15.10 1.46
N LEU A 701 -5.62 14.89 2.71
CA LEU A 701 -6.50 14.51 3.83
C LEU A 701 -7.65 15.50 4.01
N LYS A 702 -7.40 16.81 3.88
CA LYS A 702 -8.46 17.83 3.96
C LYS A 702 -9.55 17.69 2.88
N ILE A 703 -9.24 17.09 1.74
CA ILE A 703 -10.19 16.90 0.64
C ILE A 703 -10.79 15.50 0.73
N GLY A 704 -9.95 14.47 0.71
CA GLY A 704 -10.35 13.07 0.66
C GLY A 704 -11.10 12.58 1.90
N PHE A 705 -10.71 13.01 3.11
CA PHE A 705 -11.33 12.51 4.35
C PHE A 705 -12.82 12.83 4.46
N PHE A 706 -13.23 14.05 4.08
CA PHE A 706 -14.65 14.42 4.13
C PHE A 706 -15.46 13.76 3.03
N VAL A 707 -14.87 13.54 1.86
CA VAL A 707 -15.50 12.77 0.79
C VAL A 707 -15.68 11.30 1.21
N MET A 708 -14.65 10.71 1.84
CA MET A 708 -14.72 9.36 2.40
C MET A 708 -15.86 9.23 3.42
N LEU A 709 -16.02 10.18 4.35
CA LEU A 709 -17.12 10.14 5.32
C LEU A 709 -18.49 10.14 4.62
N GLY A 710 -18.68 11.00 3.62
CA GLY A 710 -19.92 11.04 2.84
C GLY A 710 -20.18 9.75 2.08
N ASN A 711 -19.15 9.18 1.46
CA ASN A 711 -19.23 7.91 0.74
C ASN A 711 -19.61 6.75 1.67
N VAL A 712 -18.96 6.64 2.84
CA VAL A 712 -19.24 5.59 3.82
C VAL A 712 -20.65 5.71 4.39
N VAL A 713 -21.14 6.93 4.64
CA VAL A 713 -22.53 7.16 5.06
C VAL A 713 -23.53 6.70 3.98
N VAL A 714 -23.32 7.09 2.73
CA VAL A 714 -24.20 6.70 1.61
C VAL A 714 -24.17 5.19 1.39
N ALA A 715 -22.99 4.58 1.41
CA ALA A 715 -22.84 3.13 1.32
C ALA A 715 -23.52 2.40 2.49
N SER A 716 -23.41 2.93 3.73
CA SER A 716 -24.11 2.39 4.89
C SER A 716 -25.62 2.44 4.71
N CYS A 717 -26.18 3.58 4.28
CA CYS A 717 -27.61 3.72 4.01
C CYS A 717 -28.09 2.75 2.93
N TYR A 718 -27.31 2.56 1.87
CA TYR A 718 -27.60 1.60 0.82
C TYR A 718 -27.64 0.16 1.35
N LEU A 719 -26.58 -0.27 2.05
CA LEU A 719 -26.48 -1.64 2.57
C LEU A 719 -27.61 -1.94 3.58
N LEU A 720 -27.96 -0.98 4.43
CA LEU A 720 -29.07 -1.15 5.38
C LEU A 720 -30.42 -1.23 4.67
N THR A 721 -30.69 -0.39 3.68
CA THR A 721 -31.97 -0.46 2.96
C THR A 721 -32.12 -1.78 2.20
N VAL A 722 -31.07 -2.22 1.51
CA VAL A 722 -31.08 -3.43 0.68
C VAL A 722 -31.07 -4.71 1.51
N HIS A 723 -30.12 -4.85 2.44
CA HIS A 723 -29.92 -6.10 3.16
C HIS A 723 -30.80 -6.19 4.41
N VAL A 724 -31.04 -5.10 5.14
CA VAL A 724 -31.89 -5.15 6.34
C VAL A 724 -33.35 -4.91 6.00
N GLY A 725 -33.63 -3.91 5.15
CA GLY A 725 -35.00 -3.56 4.74
C GLY A 725 -35.62 -4.57 3.77
N PHE A 726 -34.97 -4.78 2.63
CA PHE A 726 -35.48 -5.68 1.57
C PHE A 726 -35.02 -7.14 1.72
N ARG A 727 -34.13 -7.46 2.67
CA ARG A 727 -33.56 -8.81 2.89
C ARG A 727 -32.97 -9.43 1.62
N TRP A 728 -32.40 -8.60 0.76
CA TRP A 728 -31.75 -9.05 -0.47
C TRP A 728 -30.32 -9.46 -0.14
N HIS A 729 -30.12 -10.70 0.32
CA HIS A 729 -28.82 -11.25 0.70
C HIS A 729 -28.15 -12.03 -0.41
#